data_AF-A0AAD9RF32-F1
#
_entry.id   AF-A0AAD9RF32-F1
#
_cell.length_a   1.000
_cell.length_b   1.000
_cell.length_c   1.000
_cell.angle_alpha   90.00
_cell.angle_beta   90.00
_cell.angle_gamma   90.00
#
_symmetry.space_group_name_H-M   'P 1'
#
loop_
_entity.id
_entity.type
_entity.pdbx_description
1 polymer ?
#
loop_
_entity_poly.entity_id
_entity_poly.type
_entity_poly.pdbx_seq_one_letter_code
_entity_poly.pdbx_strand_id
1 'polypeptide(L)'
;MIFFKTTLLFGLLILVSGVREYQKKDVITLREEVRSMFDHAYSSYLSYAYPYDELRSLSCDGFDTWGSFSLTLIDALDTLAVMGNFSEFRRVAEIISERENFEANINVSVFETNIRVVGGLLSAHLLSRKAGVPLEPGWPCNGPLLRLAEDMAKRLLVAFDTPTGMPYGTVNLKYGVPEGETSITCTAGIGTFLLEFGTLSRLTGDPLYEEVAMNALKALNHYKSNIGLVGNHIDVLTGHWTAQDSGIGAGVDSYFEYLAKGTLLFQDPWLAAMFHEHKAAIEKYIRREDWHLWVSMTKGQVTLPVFQSLDAYWPGVLSLFGEIEDAMKSLHNYHRVWKQFGFTPEFYNIPQGEAGTNRESYPLRPELIESVMYLYRATGDPYLIQVGVDILRSLQHSAKTKCGYATINDVRDHRKADRMESFFLAETTKYLYLLFDPDNFIHNNGQQGDVIKTQWGHCIVDSGGYVFNTEAHPIDPGALYCCRRIQNMLPDKISMSYKFFTTNDQNEDYSAEEDTIRKEDSIHKNDTNNIVEIVKLSQLRHKPVDEAKSEKDKNDETLLVQENISESLSKSEDEINKNVTSHSESAKMQVMAPPNVIYKADDSEITDTFEASITPNDQCDSAAVQNNTKYFKKPIGSRTTRFESQIMLENIRKRNMYPTNTTARSMYQTLSCQSQPFLQRISIIGEFF
;
A
#
# COMPACT_ATOMS: atom_id res chain seq x y z
N MET A 1 -39.38 4.61 -52.38
CA MET A 1 -38.79 3.47 -51.64
C MET A 1 -37.35 3.66 -51.15
N ILE A 2 -36.53 4.57 -51.69
CA ILE A 2 -35.13 4.73 -51.23
C ILE A 2 -35.04 5.54 -49.91
N PHE A 3 -35.80 6.64 -49.80
CA PHE A 3 -35.83 7.51 -48.60
C PHE A 3 -36.33 6.85 -47.29
N PHE A 4 -36.96 5.67 -47.37
CA PHE A 4 -37.45 4.95 -46.19
C PHE A 4 -36.44 3.90 -45.67
N LYS A 5 -35.37 3.61 -46.41
CA LYS A 5 -34.30 2.71 -45.98
C LYS A 5 -33.13 3.45 -45.31
N THR A 6 -32.87 4.71 -45.69
CA THR A 6 -31.79 5.52 -45.11
C THR A 6 -32.11 6.01 -43.70
N THR A 7 -33.36 6.39 -43.41
CA THR A 7 -33.79 6.76 -42.05
C THR A 7 -33.81 5.58 -41.08
N LEU A 8 -34.11 4.36 -41.54
CA LEU A 8 -34.04 3.16 -40.71
C LEU A 8 -32.59 2.80 -40.35
N LEU A 9 -31.63 3.05 -41.25
CA LEU A 9 -30.21 2.81 -41.00
C LEU A 9 -29.62 3.81 -40.00
N PHE A 10 -30.01 5.09 -40.09
CA PHE A 10 -29.57 6.12 -39.14
C PHE A 10 -30.20 5.95 -37.75
N GLY A 11 -31.44 5.45 -37.67
CA GLY A 11 -32.09 5.09 -36.41
C GLY A 11 -31.45 3.90 -35.69
N LEU A 12 -30.85 2.95 -36.43
CA LEU A 12 -30.12 1.82 -35.83
C LEU A 12 -28.74 2.20 -35.27
N LEU A 13 -28.13 3.27 -35.78
CA LEU A 13 -26.78 3.72 -35.40
C LEU A 13 -26.74 4.53 -34.09
N ILE A 14 -27.90 4.93 -33.54
CA ILE A 14 -28.00 5.75 -32.32
C ILE A 14 -28.23 4.90 -31.05
N LEU A 15 -28.38 3.57 -31.18
CA LEU A 15 -28.72 2.65 -30.09
C LEU A 15 -27.57 1.75 -29.60
N VAL A 16 -26.33 1.99 -30.02
CA VAL A 16 -25.14 1.20 -29.58
C VAL A 16 -24.03 2.09 -29.01
N SER A 17 -24.41 3.07 -28.19
CA SER A 17 -23.52 3.62 -27.17
C SER A 17 -23.50 2.65 -25.99
N GLY A 18 -22.73 1.57 -26.10
CA GLY A 18 -22.71 0.44 -25.15
C GLY A 18 -22.11 0.73 -23.76
N VAL A 19 -22.02 1.99 -23.34
CA VAL A 19 -21.54 2.39 -22.02
C VAL A 19 -22.77 2.52 -21.11
N ARG A 20 -22.83 1.68 -20.07
CA ARG A 20 -23.86 1.78 -19.04
C ARG A 20 -23.63 3.03 -18.22
N GLU A 21 -24.53 4.00 -18.33
CA GLU A 21 -24.53 5.17 -17.45
C GLU A 21 -25.03 4.76 -16.05
N TYR A 22 -24.24 5.07 -15.02
CA TYR A 22 -24.58 4.82 -13.62
C TYR A 22 -25.07 6.11 -12.98
N GLN A 23 -26.33 6.14 -12.52
CA GLN A 23 -26.84 7.27 -11.77
C GLN A 23 -26.38 7.21 -10.32
N LYS A 24 -26.36 8.35 -9.61
CA LYS A 24 -26.00 8.41 -8.18
C LYS A 24 -26.81 7.42 -7.32
N LYS A 25 -28.07 7.15 -7.70
CA LYS A 25 -28.91 6.14 -7.03
C LYS A 25 -28.39 4.70 -7.22
N ASP A 26 -27.88 4.36 -8.41
CA ASP A 26 -27.33 3.04 -8.68
C ASP A 26 -26.06 2.82 -7.87
N VAL A 27 -25.17 3.82 -7.86
CA VAL A 27 -23.93 3.81 -7.08
C VAL A 27 -24.21 3.67 -5.58
N ILE A 28 -25.16 4.43 -5.02
CA ILE A 28 -25.60 4.26 -3.62
C ILE A 28 -26.15 2.84 -3.38
N THR A 29 -26.93 2.28 -4.31
CA THR A 29 -27.47 0.93 -4.16
C THR A 29 -26.35 -0.13 -4.10
N LEU A 30 -25.30 0.02 -4.92
CA LEU A 30 -24.11 -0.83 -4.89
C LEU A 30 -23.33 -0.68 -3.59
N ARG A 31 -23.15 0.55 -3.08
CA ARG A 31 -22.51 0.83 -1.80
C ARG A 31 -23.21 0.13 -0.63
N GLU A 32 -24.55 0.24 -0.56
CA GLU A 32 -25.33 -0.44 0.48
C GLU A 32 -25.28 -1.97 0.35
N GLU A 33 -25.16 -2.50 -0.86
CA GLU A 33 -24.96 -3.94 -1.09
C GLU A 33 -23.58 -4.42 -0.60
N VAL A 34 -22.53 -3.61 -0.76
CA VAL A 34 -21.20 -3.89 -0.19
C VAL A 34 -21.22 -3.79 1.33
N ARG A 35 -21.91 -2.80 1.91
CA ARG A 35 -22.11 -2.72 3.37
C ARG A 35 -22.80 -3.99 3.89
N SER A 36 -23.85 -4.46 3.22
CA SER A 36 -24.52 -5.73 3.58
C SER A 36 -23.64 -6.97 3.41
N MET A 37 -22.67 -6.96 2.49
CA MET A 37 -21.65 -8.01 2.35
C MET A 37 -20.70 -8.01 3.56
N PHE A 38 -20.18 -6.83 3.93
CA PHE A 38 -19.35 -6.65 5.13
C PHE A 38 -20.10 -7.07 6.39
N ASP A 39 -21.32 -6.57 6.61
CA ASP A 39 -22.14 -6.87 7.79
C ASP A 39 -22.39 -8.38 7.94
N HIS A 40 -22.69 -9.09 6.84
CA HIS A 40 -22.87 -10.56 6.84
C HIS A 40 -21.60 -11.31 7.25
N ALA A 41 -20.45 -10.91 6.70
CA ALA A 41 -19.16 -11.54 6.98
C ALA A 41 -18.66 -11.23 8.39
N TYR A 42 -18.70 -9.97 8.80
CA TYR A 42 -18.27 -9.48 10.11
C TYR A 42 -19.15 -10.04 11.25
N SER A 43 -20.48 -10.02 11.10
CA SER A 43 -21.37 -10.62 12.12
C SER A 43 -21.23 -12.14 12.19
N SER A 44 -20.91 -12.81 11.08
CA SER A 44 -20.57 -14.25 11.09
C SER A 44 -19.26 -14.50 11.83
N TYR A 45 -18.20 -13.71 11.60
CA TYR A 45 -16.96 -13.79 12.36
C TYR A 45 -17.21 -13.63 13.87
N LEU A 46 -17.95 -12.59 14.28
CA LEU A 46 -18.30 -12.39 15.69
C LEU A 46 -19.13 -13.51 16.31
N SER A 47 -19.96 -14.21 15.52
CA SER A 47 -20.86 -15.26 16.01
C SER A 47 -20.21 -16.64 16.08
N TYR A 48 -19.25 -16.93 15.20
CA TYR A 48 -18.73 -18.29 14.97
C TYR A 48 -17.22 -18.42 15.19
N ALA A 49 -16.45 -17.34 15.03
CA ALA A 49 -14.98 -17.37 15.05
C ALA A 49 -14.34 -16.53 16.15
N TYR A 50 -14.91 -15.39 16.55
CA TYR A 50 -14.34 -14.61 17.67
C TYR A 50 -14.25 -15.47 18.95
N PRO A 51 -13.10 -15.52 19.66
CA PRO A 51 -11.93 -14.64 19.55
C PRO A 51 -10.76 -15.16 18.69
N TYR A 52 -10.93 -16.23 17.91
CA TYR A 52 -9.90 -16.72 16.99
C TYR A 52 -9.57 -15.69 15.90
N ASP A 53 -8.42 -15.87 15.23
CA ASP A 53 -7.95 -14.94 14.22
C ASP A 53 -8.86 -14.86 12.98
N GLU A 54 -9.31 -16.00 12.44
CA GLU A 54 -10.03 -16.09 11.15
C GLU A 54 -11.24 -17.03 11.19
N LEU A 55 -12.10 -16.91 10.16
CA LEU A 55 -13.39 -17.61 10.06
C LEU A 55 -13.36 -18.68 8.95
N ARG A 56 -13.79 -19.89 9.29
CA ARG A 56 -14.09 -20.97 8.34
C ARG A 56 -15.58 -20.95 8.03
N SER A 57 -15.92 -20.38 6.88
CA SER A 57 -17.29 -19.94 6.59
C SER A 57 -18.21 -21.03 6.02
N LEU A 58 -17.70 -22.22 5.73
CA LEU A 58 -18.48 -23.43 5.39
C LEU A 58 -18.77 -24.26 6.64
N SER A 59 -17.78 -24.49 7.52
CA SER A 59 -17.96 -25.16 8.82
C SER A 59 -18.69 -24.30 9.85
N CYS A 60 -18.61 -22.97 9.72
CA CYS A 60 -19.11 -21.99 10.69
C CYS A 60 -18.39 -22.09 12.06
N ASP A 61 -17.05 -22.10 12.05
CA ASP A 61 -16.19 -22.00 13.23
C ASP A 61 -14.94 -21.14 12.97
N GLY A 62 -14.13 -20.89 14.02
CA GLY A 62 -12.90 -20.11 13.93
C GLY A 62 -11.63 -20.94 14.05
N PHE A 63 -10.51 -20.35 13.61
CA PHE A 63 -9.17 -20.90 13.77
C PHE A 63 -8.13 -19.77 13.91
N ASP A 64 -6.99 -20.08 14.52
CA ASP A 64 -5.87 -19.15 14.65
C ASP A 64 -4.86 -19.35 13.53
N THR A 65 -4.58 -18.27 12.81
CA THR A 65 -3.62 -18.21 11.69
C THR A 65 -2.33 -17.51 12.12
N TRP A 66 -2.44 -16.44 12.92
CA TRP A 66 -1.36 -15.48 13.14
C TRP A 66 -1.31 -14.97 14.59
N GLY A 67 -1.09 -15.86 15.55
CA GLY A 67 -0.72 -15.48 16.91
C GLY A 67 -1.86 -15.37 17.93
N SER A 68 -3.10 -15.71 17.56
CA SER A 68 -4.29 -15.67 18.45
C SER A 68 -4.57 -14.26 19.00
N PHE A 69 -4.53 -13.26 18.13
CA PHE A 69 -4.77 -11.86 18.49
C PHE A 69 -6.22 -11.41 18.35
N SER A 70 -7.09 -12.27 17.80
CA SER A 70 -8.36 -11.89 17.17
C SER A 70 -8.11 -11.03 15.93
N LEU A 71 -7.19 -11.48 15.05
CA LEU A 71 -6.72 -10.75 13.87
C LEU A 71 -7.83 -10.02 13.09
N THR A 72 -8.86 -10.74 12.64
CA THR A 72 -9.99 -10.18 11.87
C THR A 72 -10.72 -9.05 12.61
N LEU A 73 -10.70 -9.04 13.95
CA LEU A 73 -11.29 -7.96 14.75
C LEU A 73 -10.46 -6.67 14.69
N ILE A 74 -9.13 -6.78 14.62
CA ILE A 74 -8.19 -5.65 14.50
C ILE A 74 -8.24 -5.12 13.07
N ASP A 75 -8.13 -6.02 12.08
CA ASP A 75 -8.14 -5.72 10.64
C ASP A 75 -9.39 -4.99 10.17
N ALA A 76 -10.56 -5.43 10.62
CA ALA A 76 -11.84 -4.84 10.21
C ALA A 76 -12.17 -3.52 10.93
N LEU A 77 -11.36 -3.10 11.93
CA LEU A 77 -11.71 -2.00 12.83
C LEU A 77 -11.83 -0.66 12.09
N ASP A 78 -10.87 -0.33 11.24
CA ASP A 78 -10.93 0.90 10.46
C ASP A 78 -12.00 0.85 9.35
N THR A 79 -12.29 -0.33 8.79
CA THR A 79 -13.41 -0.54 7.85
C THR A 79 -14.74 -0.14 8.49
N LEU A 80 -14.95 -0.45 9.78
CA LEU A 80 -16.14 0.02 10.52
C LEU A 80 -16.25 1.54 10.50
N ALA A 81 -15.14 2.28 10.67
CA ALA A 81 -15.14 3.74 10.59
C ALA A 81 -15.35 4.24 9.14
N VAL A 82 -14.72 3.63 8.14
CA VAL A 82 -14.90 3.96 6.71
C VAL A 82 -16.36 3.79 6.26
N MET A 83 -17.03 2.73 6.73
CA MET A 83 -18.44 2.46 6.43
C MET A 83 -19.45 3.23 7.31
N GLY A 84 -18.96 3.98 8.32
CA GLY A 84 -19.76 4.80 9.23
C GLY A 84 -20.34 4.10 10.46
N ASN A 85 -19.97 2.85 10.74
CA ASN A 85 -20.38 2.09 11.92
C ASN A 85 -19.53 2.46 13.16
N PHE A 86 -19.57 3.74 13.55
CA PHE A 86 -18.79 4.25 14.68
C PHE A 86 -19.23 3.66 16.04
N SER A 87 -20.44 3.11 16.15
CA SER A 87 -20.89 2.44 17.37
C SER A 87 -20.12 1.14 17.62
N GLU A 88 -19.97 0.32 16.58
CA GLU A 88 -19.20 -0.90 16.69
C GLU A 88 -17.70 -0.62 16.78
N PHE A 89 -17.21 0.39 16.04
CA PHE A 89 -15.82 0.87 16.17
C PHE A 89 -15.46 1.15 17.64
N ARG A 90 -16.29 1.92 18.36
CA ARG A 90 -16.03 2.25 19.77
C ARG A 90 -16.02 1.00 20.65
N ARG A 91 -17.00 0.10 20.50
CA ARG A 91 -17.07 -1.17 21.24
C ARG A 91 -15.80 -2.00 21.07
N VAL A 92 -15.31 -2.10 19.84
CA VAL A 92 -14.13 -2.91 19.51
C VAL A 92 -12.83 -2.23 19.96
N ALA A 93 -12.72 -0.91 19.78
CA ALA A 93 -11.59 -0.13 20.28
C ALA A 93 -11.47 -0.20 21.81
N GLU A 94 -12.60 -0.21 22.53
CA GLU A 94 -12.65 -0.45 23.98
C GLU A 94 -12.12 -1.84 24.34
N ILE A 95 -12.65 -2.91 23.72
CA ILE A 95 -12.21 -4.30 23.95
C ILE A 95 -10.72 -4.50 23.67
N ILE A 96 -10.19 -3.93 22.59
CA ILE A 96 -8.76 -4.02 22.27
C ILE A 96 -7.92 -3.22 23.28
N SER A 97 -8.41 -2.06 23.74
CA SER A 97 -7.72 -1.22 24.73
C SER A 97 -7.68 -1.81 26.15
N GLU A 98 -8.47 -2.85 26.44
CA GLU A 98 -8.37 -3.61 27.69
C GLU A 98 -7.14 -4.54 27.73
N ARG A 99 -6.49 -4.82 26.59
CA ARG A 99 -5.27 -5.61 26.52
C ARG A 99 -4.09 -4.85 27.13
N GLU A 100 -3.34 -5.49 28.03
CA GLU A 100 -2.15 -4.87 28.66
C GLU A 100 -0.97 -4.79 27.68
N ASN A 101 -0.69 -5.87 26.96
CA ASN A 101 0.39 -6.01 25.98
C ASN A 101 0.20 -7.28 25.10
N PHE A 102 1.10 -7.49 24.14
CA PHE A 102 1.15 -8.68 23.27
C PHE A 102 2.21 -9.72 23.69
N GLU A 103 2.62 -9.79 24.97
CA GLU A 103 3.57 -10.82 25.40
C GLU A 103 2.93 -12.22 25.43
N ALA A 104 3.27 -13.05 24.44
CA ALA A 104 2.90 -14.44 24.39
C ALA A 104 4.10 -15.32 23.98
N ASN A 105 4.13 -16.57 24.45
CA ASN A 105 5.08 -17.56 23.94
C ASN A 105 4.53 -18.18 22.64
N ILE A 106 4.51 -17.38 21.58
CA ILE A 106 4.03 -17.77 20.26
C ILE A 106 4.96 -17.16 19.20
N ASN A 107 5.19 -17.92 18.14
CA ASN A 107 5.94 -17.48 16.97
C ASN A 107 4.97 -16.83 15.97
N VAL A 108 5.35 -15.69 15.40
CA VAL A 108 4.55 -14.96 14.42
C VAL A 108 5.42 -14.48 13.24
N SER A 109 4.80 -14.36 12.07
CA SER A 109 5.40 -13.69 10.91
C SER A 109 5.60 -12.21 11.21
N VAL A 110 6.82 -11.72 11.01
CA VAL A 110 7.20 -10.32 11.25
C VAL A 110 6.50 -9.39 10.26
N PHE A 111 6.33 -9.83 9.01
CA PHE A 111 5.65 -9.13 7.93
C PHE A 111 4.14 -9.01 8.19
N GLU A 112 3.45 -10.15 8.35
CA GLU A 112 1.99 -10.19 8.54
C GLU A 112 1.56 -9.43 9.80
N THR A 113 2.31 -9.60 10.90
CA THR A 113 2.02 -8.90 12.16
C THR A 113 2.21 -7.39 12.03
N ASN A 114 3.14 -6.93 11.19
CA ASN A 114 3.31 -5.50 10.95
C ASN A 114 2.13 -4.93 10.17
N ILE A 115 1.85 -5.47 8.97
CA ILE A 115 0.88 -4.87 8.06
C ILE A 115 -0.55 -4.91 8.62
N ARG A 116 -0.92 -6.01 9.30
CA ARG A 116 -2.24 -6.23 9.92
C ARG A 116 -2.36 -5.61 11.31
N VAL A 117 -1.56 -6.10 12.26
CA VAL A 117 -1.74 -5.73 13.69
C VAL A 117 -1.19 -4.34 13.96
N VAL A 118 0.03 -4.01 13.54
CA VAL A 118 0.58 -2.65 13.76
C VAL A 118 -0.14 -1.63 12.88
N GLY A 119 -0.38 -1.94 11.60
CA GLY A 119 -1.15 -1.11 10.67
C GLY A 119 -2.57 -0.82 11.16
N GLY A 120 -3.34 -1.86 11.49
CA GLY A 120 -4.73 -1.74 11.95
C GLY A 120 -4.86 -0.97 13.27
N LEU A 121 -3.97 -1.20 14.23
CA LEU A 121 -3.94 -0.43 15.49
C LEU A 121 -3.60 1.06 15.26
N LEU A 122 -2.65 1.37 14.36
CA LEU A 122 -2.29 2.75 14.03
C LEU A 122 -3.42 3.48 13.30
N SER A 123 -4.05 2.85 12.30
CA SER A 123 -5.20 3.40 11.59
C SER A 123 -6.40 3.62 12.52
N ALA A 124 -6.74 2.63 13.35
CA ALA A 124 -7.79 2.78 14.35
C ALA A 124 -7.48 3.88 15.39
N HIS A 125 -6.24 4.03 15.81
CA HIS A 125 -5.83 5.15 16.68
C HIS A 125 -6.03 6.52 16.02
N LEU A 126 -5.73 6.65 14.72
CA LEU A 126 -5.93 7.88 13.95
C LEU A 126 -7.44 8.15 13.68
N LEU A 127 -8.24 7.12 13.41
CA LEU A 127 -9.68 7.26 13.19
C LEU A 127 -10.50 7.39 14.48
N SER A 128 -9.91 7.10 15.66
CA SER A 128 -10.59 7.15 16.96
C SER A 128 -11.27 8.48 17.25
N ARG A 129 -10.66 9.61 16.85
CA ARG A 129 -11.26 10.95 16.98
C ARG A 129 -12.54 11.08 16.16
N LYS A 130 -12.49 10.69 14.88
CA LYS A 130 -13.63 10.74 13.95
C LYS A 130 -14.74 9.78 14.38
N ALA A 131 -14.39 8.61 14.91
CA ALA A 131 -15.33 7.63 15.46
C ALA A 131 -15.92 8.03 16.83
N GLY A 132 -15.46 9.13 17.44
CA GLY A 132 -15.95 9.62 18.73
C GLY A 132 -15.57 8.75 19.93
N VAL A 133 -14.43 8.04 19.86
CA VAL A 133 -13.82 7.38 21.01
C VAL A 133 -13.41 8.44 22.04
N PRO A 134 -13.60 8.23 23.35
CA PRO A 134 -13.05 9.11 24.39
C PRO A 134 -11.51 9.14 24.32
N LEU A 135 -10.93 10.26 23.88
CA LEU A 135 -9.50 10.39 23.66
C LEU A 135 -8.76 10.77 24.96
N GLU A 136 -7.59 10.17 25.16
CA GLU A 136 -6.65 10.64 26.18
C GLU A 136 -6.04 12.01 25.82
N PRO A 137 -5.69 12.83 26.82
CA PRO A 137 -4.88 14.03 26.59
C PRO A 137 -3.59 13.70 25.82
N GLY A 138 -3.31 14.48 24.78
CA GLY A 138 -2.11 14.34 23.94
C GLY A 138 -2.32 13.62 22.60
N TRP A 139 -3.52 13.11 22.30
CA TRP A 139 -3.86 12.60 20.96
C TRP A 139 -3.53 13.63 19.84
N PRO A 140 -3.00 13.22 18.67
CA PRO A 140 -2.75 11.85 18.20
C PRO A 140 -1.45 11.23 18.72
N CYS A 141 -0.71 11.90 19.60
CA CYS A 141 0.64 11.51 20.02
C CYS A 141 0.67 10.68 21.32
N ASN A 142 -0.51 10.36 21.84
CA ASN A 142 -0.74 9.46 22.97
C ASN A 142 -2.13 8.81 22.80
N GLY A 143 -2.27 7.56 23.24
CA GLY A 143 -3.53 6.80 23.26
C GLY A 143 -3.28 5.31 23.49
N PRO A 144 -4.30 4.54 23.91
CA PRO A 144 -4.15 3.11 24.22
C PRO A 144 -3.77 2.29 22.99
N LEU A 145 -4.44 2.49 21.86
CA LEU A 145 -4.16 1.77 20.61
C LEU A 145 -2.75 2.08 20.07
N LEU A 146 -2.27 3.32 20.17
CA LEU A 146 -0.89 3.69 19.82
C LEU A 146 0.14 2.95 20.70
N ARG A 147 -0.10 2.82 22.01
CA ARG A 147 0.79 2.09 22.91
C ARG A 147 0.80 0.58 22.63
N LEU A 148 -0.33 0.01 22.22
CA LEU A 148 -0.42 -1.39 21.77
C LEU A 148 0.32 -1.63 20.45
N ALA A 149 0.20 -0.71 19.48
CA ALA A 149 0.99 -0.74 18.26
C ALA A 149 2.50 -0.65 18.56
N GLU A 150 2.89 0.20 19.52
CA GLU A 150 4.27 0.34 19.96
C GLU A 150 4.80 -0.92 20.67
N ASP A 151 4.01 -1.57 21.54
CA ASP A 151 4.38 -2.83 22.19
C ASP A 151 4.61 -3.94 21.17
N MET A 152 3.73 -4.07 20.17
CA MET A 152 3.91 -5.05 19.10
C MET A 152 5.17 -4.75 18.28
N ALA A 153 5.34 -3.52 17.79
CA ALA A 153 6.51 -3.12 17.00
C ALA A 153 7.83 -3.35 17.77
N LYS A 154 7.87 -3.08 19.08
CA LYS A 154 9.04 -3.36 19.95
C LYS A 154 9.42 -4.84 19.97
N ARG A 155 8.45 -5.76 19.88
CA ARG A 155 8.69 -7.21 19.81
C ARG A 155 9.24 -7.61 18.44
N LEU A 156 8.71 -7.02 17.37
CA LEU A 156 9.17 -7.24 15.99
C LEU A 156 10.61 -6.75 15.75
N LEU A 157 11.05 -5.67 16.41
CA LEU A 157 12.38 -5.08 16.21
C LEU A 157 13.56 -6.06 16.39
N VAL A 158 13.42 -7.10 17.22
CA VAL A 158 14.49 -8.11 17.42
C VAL A 158 14.85 -8.82 16.11
N ALA A 159 13.90 -9.00 15.20
CA ALA A 159 14.12 -9.64 13.91
C ALA A 159 15.15 -8.90 13.03
N PHE A 160 15.29 -7.58 13.22
CA PHE A 160 16.20 -6.73 12.45
C PHE A 160 17.65 -6.71 12.98
N ASP A 161 17.97 -7.40 14.08
CA ASP A 161 19.34 -7.48 14.63
C ASP A 161 20.24 -8.43 13.81
N THR A 162 20.39 -8.13 12.53
CA THR A 162 21.16 -8.90 11.56
C THR A 162 22.38 -8.10 11.07
N PRO A 163 23.43 -8.75 10.52
CA PRO A 163 24.58 -8.06 9.95
C PRO A 163 24.23 -7.03 8.86
N THR A 164 23.13 -7.23 8.13
CA THR A 164 22.64 -6.31 7.09
C THR A 164 21.60 -5.31 7.63
N GLY A 165 20.90 -5.64 8.71
CA GLY A 165 19.73 -4.90 9.19
C GLY A 165 18.44 -5.19 8.39
N MET A 166 18.42 -6.24 7.58
CA MET A 166 17.18 -6.82 7.02
C MET A 166 16.59 -7.83 8.04
N PRO A 167 15.26 -7.91 8.23
CA PRO A 167 14.66 -8.74 9.26
C PRO A 167 14.57 -10.23 8.91
N TYR A 168 14.72 -11.07 9.93
CA TYR A 168 14.22 -12.45 9.92
C TYR A 168 12.70 -12.50 9.66
N GLY A 169 12.23 -13.59 9.03
CA GLY A 169 10.81 -13.79 8.73
C GLY A 169 9.94 -14.02 9.98
N THR A 170 10.45 -14.73 10.99
CA THR A 170 9.69 -15.11 12.19
C THR A 170 10.30 -14.54 13.48
N VAL A 171 9.42 -14.19 14.43
CA VAL A 171 9.80 -13.81 15.80
C VAL A 171 8.89 -14.45 16.83
N ASN A 172 9.44 -14.86 17.98
CA ASN A 172 8.65 -15.21 19.16
C ASN A 172 8.38 -13.96 20.00
N LEU A 173 7.12 -13.64 20.29
CA LEU A 173 6.73 -12.38 20.96
C LEU A 173 7.28 -12.21 22.39
N LYS A 174 7.78 -13.30 23.01
CA LYS A 174 8.40 -13.29 24.34
C LYS A 174 9.91 -13.50 24.31
N TYR A 175 10.43 -14.30 23.37
CA TYR A 175 11.83 -14.73 23.35
C TYR A 175 12.69 -14.15 22.21
N GLY A 176 12.10 -13.43 21.25
CA GLY A 176 12.81 -12.90 20.08
C GLY A 176 12.93 -13.95 18.95
N VAL A 177 13.93 -13.82 18.09
CA VAL A 177 14.13 -14.74 16.96
C VAL A 177 14.36 -16.18 17.46
N PRO A 178 13.59 -17.19 16.99
CA PRO A 178 13.76 -18.59 17.41
C PRO A 178 15.15 -19.17 17.09
N GLU A 179 15.62 -20.12 17.90
CA GLU A 179 16.85 -20.86 17.60
C GLU A 179 16.64 -21.76 16.38
N GLY A 180 17.47 -21.58 15.34
CA GLY A 180 17.35 -22.30 14.08
C GLY A 180 16.46 -21.65 13.02
N GLU A 181 15.94 -20.44 13.28
CA GLU A 181 15.19 -19.66 12.28
C GLU A 181 15.97 -19.47 10.98
N THR A 182 15.27 -19.57 9.85
CA THR A 182 15.85 -19.40 8.51
C THR A 182 16.36 -17.97 8.31
N SER A 183 17.58 -17.83 7.77
CA SER A 183 18.10 -16.53 7.31
C SER A 183 17.48 -16.06 6.00
N ILE A 184 16.62 -16.84 5.36
CA ILE A 184 16.07 -16.54 4.03
C ILE A 184 14.68 -15.92 4.18
N THR A 185 14.54 -14.65 3.78
CA THR A 185 13.28 -13.89 3.78
C THR A 185 12.97 -13.41 2.35
N CYS A 186 11.70 -13.19 2.03
CA CYS A 186 11.30 -12.57 0.76
C CYS A 186 11.54 -11.05 0.74
N THR A 187 11.58 -10.43 -0.43
CA THR A 187 11.82 -8.98 -0.59
C THR A 187 10.73 -8.13 0.07
N ALA A 188 9.46 -8.49 -0.10
CA ALA A 188 8.32 -7.87 0.59
C ALA A 188 8.47 -7.94 2.13
N GLY A 189 8.81 -9.13 2.64
CA GLY A 189 9.08 -9.39 4.07
C GLY A 189 10.27 -8.63 4.67
N ILE A 190 10.99 -7.84 3.88
CA ILE A 190 12.08 -6.93 4.31
C ILE A 190 11.70 -5.46 4.06
N GLY A 191 10.98 -5.17 2.98
CA GLY A 191 10.66 -3.81 2.55
C GLY A 191 9.45 -3.18 3.22
N THR A 192 8.51 -3.99 3.70
CA THR A 192 7.14 -3.57 4.00
C THR A 192 6.93 -3.26 5.49
N PHE A 193 7.69 -2.27 5.97
CA PHE A 193 7.62 -1.77 7.36
C PHE A 193 7.57 -0.24 7.48
N LEU A 194 8.00 0.49 6.45
CA LEU A 194 8.26 1.93 6.59
C LEU A 194 7.00 2.75 6.88
N LEU A 195 5.83 2.37 6.39
CA LEU A 195 4.59 3.11 6.62
C LEU A 195 4.17 3.05 8.10
N GLU A 196 4.17 1.86 8.71
CA GLU A 196 3.82 1.64 10.11
C GLU A 196 4.91 2.17 11.04
N PHE A 197 6.16 1.75 10.83
CA PHE A 197 7.27 2.11 11.70
C PHE A 197 7.60 3.61 11.59
N GLY A 198 7.48 4.19 10.39
CA GLY A 198 7.54 5.62 10.18
C GLY A 198 6.42 6.34 10.92
N THR A 199 5.15 5.93 10.73
CA THR A 199 4.00 6.49 11.44
C THR A 199 4.17 6.44 12.96
N LEU A 200 4.58 5.29 13.50
CA LEU A 200 4.84 5.09 14.92
C LEU A 200 5.91 6.05 15.44
N SER A 201 7.01 6.23 14.69
CA SER A 201 8.11 7.15 15.04
C SER A 201 7.73 8.63 14.92
N ARG A 202 6.77 8.95 14.04
CA ARG A 202 6.23 10.29 13.88
C ARG A 202 5.30 10.63 15.05
N LEU A 203 4.43 9.70 15.46
CA LEU A 203 3.46 9.88 16.55
C LEU A 203 4.08 9.82 17.95
N THR A 204 4.99 8.88 18.21
CA THR A 204 5.68 8.73 19.51
C THR A 204 6.83 9.73 19.69
N GLY A 205 7.46 10.15 18.58
CA GLY A 205 8.68 10.95 18.57
C GLY A 205 9.97 10.14 18.73
N ASP A 206 9.91 8.81 18.88
CA ASP A 206 11.08 7.94 18.89
C ASP A 206 11.52 7.61 17.44
N PRO A 207 12.71 8.04 16.97
CA PRO A 207 13.16 7.79 15.61
C PRO A 207 13.57 6.34 15.32
N LEU A 208 13.62 5.48 16.34
CA LEU A 208 14.07 4.09 16.27
C LEU A 208 13.42 3.31 15.10
N TYR A 209 12.10 3.25 15.04
CA TYR A 209 11.40 2.39 14.09
C TYR A 209 11.58 2.89 12.64
N GLU A 210 11.45 4.20 12.41
CA GLU A 210 11.63 4.86 11.10
C GLU A 210 13.06 4.63 10.57
N GLU A 211 14.09 4.77 11.41
CA GLU A 211 15.48 4.52 11.02
C GLU A 211 15.79 3.04 10.79
N VAL A 212 15.18 2.11 11.53
CA VAL A 212 15.31 0.66 11.29
C VAL A 212 14.69 0.26 9.95
N ALA A 213 13.42 0.60 9.71
CA ALA A 213 12.74 0.28 8.45
C ALA A 213 13.43 0.93 7.24
N MET A 214 13.85 2.19 7.38
CA MET A 214 14.62 2.90 6.36
C MET A 214 16.00 2.23 6.09
N ASN A 215 16.64 1.62 7.10
CA ASN A 215 17.87 0.86 6.90
C ASN A 215 17.63 -0.45 6.13
N ALA A 216 16.53 -1.16 6.37
CA ALA A 216 16.17 -2.36 5.62
C ALA A 216 15.93 -2.06 4.13
N LEU A 217 15.21 -0.99 3.80
CA LEU A 217 15.05 -0.51 2.42
C LEU A 217 16.39 -0.15 1.76
N LYS A 218 17.28 0.51 2.51
CA LYS A 218 18.66 0.80 2.05
C LYS A 218 19.46 -0.46 1.74
N ALA A 219 19.29 -1.52 2.53
CA ALA A 219 19.94 -2.81 2.28
C ALA A 219 19.44 -3.46 0.99
N LEU A 220 18.11 -3.57 0.79
CA LEU A 220 17.54 -4.11 -0.47
C LEU A 220 18.03 -3.35 -1.71
N ASN A 221 17.99 -2.02 -1.66
CA ASN A 221 18.46 -1.16 -2.74
C ASN A 221 19.99 -1.24 -2.96
N HIS A 222 20.77 -1.60 -1.94
CA HIS A 222 22.21 -1.86 -2.06
C HIS A 222 22.50 -3.22 -2.72
N TYR A 223 21.74 -4.27 -2.37
CA TYR A 223 21.95 -5.63 -2.87
C TYR A 223 21.31 -5.93 -4.23
N LYS A 224 20.55 -5.00 -4.81
CA LYS A 224 19.94 -5.17 -6.15
C LYS A 224 20.96 -5.51 -7.25
N SER A 225 20.46 -6.12 -8.31
CA SER A 225 21.28 -6.48 -9.49
C SER A 225 21.86 -5.26 -10.23
N ASN A 226 22.88 -5.50 -11.05
CA ASN A 226 23.46 -4.51 -11.98
C ASN A 226 22.46 -3.92 -12.99
N ILE A 227 21.24 -4.48 -13.12
CA ILE A 227 20.18 -3.97 -13.99
C ILE A 227 19.02 -3.33 -13.22
N GLY A 228 19.17 -3.12 -11.90
CA GLY A 228 18.19 -2.44 -11.04
C GLY A 228 17.07 -3.33 -10.49
N LEU A 229 17.00 -4.60 -10.89
CA LEU A 229 16.02 -5.56 -10.38
C LEU A 229 16.48 -6.21 -9.06
N VAL A 230 15.50 -6.55 -8.21
CA VAL A 230 15.65 -7.35 -6.97
C VAL A 230 15.14 -8.77 -7.21
N GLY A 231 15.62 -9.74 -6.45
CA GLY A 231 15.12 -11.12 -6.50
C GLY A 231 13.88 -11.30 -5.63
N ASN A 232 13.40 -12.53 -5.54
CA ASN A 232 12.24 -12.88 -4.73
C ASN A 232 12.61 -13.18 -3.26
N HIS A 233 13.73 -13.90 -3.03
CA HIS A 233 14.22 -14.25 -1.69
C HIS A 233 15.72 -13.99 -1.53
N ILE A 234 16.12 -13.54 -0.34
CA ILE A 234 17.49 -13.13 0.03
C ILE A 234 17.87 -13.65 1.42
N ASP A 235 19.12 -14.06 1.59
CA ASP A 235 19.70 -14.37 2.89
C ASP A 235 20.03 -13.06 3.66
N VAL A 236 19.37 -12.82 4.80
CA VAL A 236 19.49 -11.58 5.58
C VAL A 236 20.79 -11.44 6.37
N LEU A 237 21.59 -12.51 6.47
CA LEU A 237 22.89 -12.48 7.13
C LEU A 237 24.02 -12.08 6.18
N THR A 238 23.87 -12.40 4.89
CA THR A 238 24.92 -12.25 3.86
C THR A 238 24.55 -11.28 2.73
N GLY A 239 23.26 -11.04 2.51
CA GLY A 239 22.74 -10.31 1.35
C GLY A 239 22.76 -11.10 0.04
N HIS A 240 22.85 -12.43 0.10
CA HIS A 240 22.87 -13.28 -1.09
C HIS A 240 21.46 -13.66 -1.57
N TRP A 241 21.14 -13.37 -2.83
CA TRP A 241 19.87 -13.74 -3.45
C TRP A 241 19.76 -15.26 -3.70
N THR A 242 18.86 -15.91 -2.96
CA THR A 242 18.60 -17.35 -3.04
C THR A 242 17.55 -17.70 -4.09
N ALA A 243 16.55 -16.83 -4.31
CA ALA A 243 15.62 -16.91 -5.44
C ALA A 243 15.79 -15.66 -6.34
N GLN A 244 16.30 -15.88 -7.55
CA GLN A 244 16.71 -14.82 -8.48
C GLN A 244 15.69 -14.52 -9.59
N ASP A 245 14.51 -15.13 -9.52
CA ASP A 245 13.34 -14.68 -10.26
C ASP A 245 12.86 -13.33 -9.70
N SER A 246 12.35 -12.48 -10.58
CA SER A 246 11.98 -11.09 -10.33
C SER A 246 10.69 -10.79 -11.06
N GLY A 247 9.77 -10.11 -10.39
CA GLY A 247 8.47 -9.70 -10.89
C GLY A 247 7.96 -8.54 -10.05
N ILE A 248 6.67 -8.20 -10.22
CA ILE A 248 6.02 -7.18 -9.39
C ILE A 248 5.04 -7.76 -8.36
N GLY A 249 4.71 -9.05 -8.43
CA GLY A 249 3.81 -9.75 -7.50
C GLY A 249 4.53 -10.47 -6.36
N ALA A 250 3.97 -11.64 -5.99
CA ALA A 250 4.17 -12.33 -4.72
C ALA A 250 5.61 -12.33 -4.19
N GLY A 251 5.80 -11.71 -3.02
CA GLY A 251 7.08 -11.67 -2.32
C GLY A 251 8.01 -10.53 -2.75
N VAL A 252 7.57 -9.65 -3.64
CA VAL A 252 8.28 -8.44 -4.08
C VAL A 252 7.35 -7.21 -4.10
N ASP A 253 6.14 -7.36 -4.63
CA ASP A 253 5.00 -6.43 -4.53
C ASP A 253 5.13 -5.24 -3.57
N SER A 254 4.88 -5.47 -2.28
CA SER A 254 4.68 -4.41 -1.30
C SER A 254 5.99 -3.66 -0.94
N TYR A 255 7.16 -4.12 -1.40
CA TYR A 255 8.39 -3.32 -1.37
C TYR A 255 8.28 -2.12 -2.32
N PHE A 256 7.89 -2.33 -3.58
CA PHE A 256 7.74 -1.22 -4.53
C PHE A 256 6.58 -0.30 -4.12
N GLU A 257 5.50 -0.87 -3.61
CA GLU A 257 4.38 -0.11 -3.04
C GLU A 257 4.83 0.81 -1.90
N TYR A 258 5.68 0.32 -0.97
CA TYR A 258 6.15 1.13 0.16
C TYR A 258 7.15 2.21 -0.25
N LEU A 259 7.91 2.01 -1.33
CA LEU A 259 8.70 3.09 -1.92
C LEU A 259 7.79 4.19 -2.50
N ALA A 260 6.73 3.79 -3.21
CA ALA A 260 5.72 4.68 -3.76
C ALA A 260 4.93 5.43 -2.67
N LYS A 261 4.14 4.71 -1.87
CA LYS A 261 3.28 5.25 -0.81
C LYS A 261 4.10 5.95 0.29
N GLY A 262 5.31 5.47 0.59
CA GLY A 262 6.23 6.12 1.53
C GLY A 262 6.80 7.45 1.04
N THR A 263 7.01 7.61 -0.28
CA THR A 263 7.35 8.90 -0.89
C THR A 263 6.26 9.94 -0.61
N LEU A 264 4.98 9.56 -0.77
CA LEU A 264 3.84 10.44 -0.54
C LEU A 264 3.65 10.77 0.95
N LEU A 265 3.69 9.75 1.82
CA LEU A 265 3.46 9.91 3.26
C LEU A 265 4.54 10.73 3.97
N PHE A 266 5.82 10.47 3.66
CA PHE A 266 6.96 11.10 4.35
C PHE A 266 7.60 12.26 3.59
N GLN A 267 7.23 12.47 2.32
CA GLN A 267 7.82 13.48 1.43
C GLN A 267 9.35 13.36 1.33
N ASP A 268 9.86 12.12 1.30
CA ASP A 268 11.29 11.82 1.25
C ASP A 268 11.80 11.70 -0.21
N PRO A 269 12.71 12.59 -0.65
CA PRO A 269 13.35 12.53 -1.97
C PRO A 269 14.00 11.19 -2.31
N TRP A 270 14.48 10.48 -1.29
CA TRP A 270 15.31 9.30 -1.45
C TRP A 270 14.46 8.05 -1.75
N LEU A 271 13.25 7.97 -1.17
CA LEU A 271 12.25 6.97 -1.54
C LEU A 271 11.81 7.16 -2.99
N ALA A 272 11.53 8.41 -3.40
CA ALA A 272 11.17 8.74 -4.78
C ALA A 272 12.23 8.29 -5.78
N ALA A 273 13.51 8.59 -5.48
CA ALA A 273 14.63 8.22 -6.32
C ALA A 273 14.76 6.69 -6.51
N MET A 274 14.62 5.91 -5.44
CA MET A 274 14.63 4.44 -5.54
C MET A 274 13.42 3.89 -6.28
N PHE A 275 12.21 4.42 -6.01
CA PHE A 275 11.00 4.00 -6.70
C PHE A 275 11.15 4.20 -8.21
N HIS A 276 11.58 5.39 -8.65
CA HIS A 276 11.81 5.68 -10.06
C HIS A 276 12.92 4.82 -10.68
N GLU A 277 14.00 4.52 -9.95
CA GLU A 277 15.07 3.65 -10.46
C GLU A 277 14.58 2.20 -10.64
N HIS A 278 13.86 1.64 -9.66
CA HIS A 278 13.27 0.32 -9.76
C HIS A 278 12.17 0.26 -10.84
N LYS A 279 11.29 1.26 -10.92
CA LYS A 279 10.28 1.39 -11.97
C LYS A 279 10.90 1.41 -13.36
N ALA A 280 11.96 2.18 -13.57
CA ALA A 280 12.67 2.21 -14.85
C ALA A 280 13.26 0.83 -15.22
N ALA A 281 13.65 0.01 -14.23
CA ALA A 281 14.04 -1.38 -14.45
C ALA A 281 12.84 -2.30 -14.75
N ILE A 282 11.71 -2.13 -14.06
CA ILE A 282 10.46 -2.88 -14.29
C ILE A 282 9.95 -2.65 -15.72
N GLU A 283 9.77 -1.39 -16.14
CA GLU A 283 9.29 -1.05 -17.50
C GLU A 283 10.20 -1.62 -18.61
N LYS A 284 11.51 -1.65 -18.36
CA LYS A 284 12.50 -2.12 -19.34
C LYS A 284 12.59 -3.64 -19.40
N TYR A 285 12.59 -4.31 -18.25
CA TYR A 285 12.96 -5.72 -18.15
C TYR A 285 11.77 -6.65 -17.85
N ILE A 286 10.82 -6.24 -17.00
CA ILE A 286 9.67 -7.05 -16.57
C ILE A 286 8.46 -6.85 -17.49
N ARG A 287 8.15 -5.60 -17.86
CA ARG A 287 6.99 -5.30 -18.71
C ARG A 287 7.20 -5.85 -20.13
N ARG A 288 6.18 -6.54 -20.65
CA ARG A 288 6.09 -7.01 -22.04
C ARG A 288 4.67 -6.77 -22.51
N GLU A 289 4.53 -5.90 -23.52
CA GLU A 289 3.24 -5.32 -23.90
C GLU A 289 2.61 -4.64 -22.65
N ASP A 290 1.44 -5.10 -22.22
CA ASP A 290 0.73 -4.62 -21.03
C ASP A 290 0.58 -5.73 -19.97
N TRP A 291 1.60 -6.58 -19.86
CA TRP A 291 1.78 -7.59 -18.82
C TRP A 291 3.14 -7.43 -18.13
N HIS A 292 3.22 -7.83 -16.87
CA HIS A 292 4.45 -7.81 -16.07
C HIS A 292 4.88 -9.25 -15.79
N LEU A 293 5.86 -9.76 -16.54
CA LEU A 293 6.23 -11.18 -16.51
C LEU A 293 7.36 -11.44 -15.50
N TRP A 294 7.45 -12.67 -15.00
CA TRP A 294 8.62 -13.08 -14.24
C TRP A 294 9.87 -13.15 -15.13
N VAL A 295 10.95 -12.55 -14.66
CA VAL A 295 12.24 -12.50 -15.35
C VAL A 295 13.40 -12.80 -14.39
N SER A 296 14.54 -13.22 -14.91
CA SER A 296 15.76 -13.33 -14.11
C SER A 296 16.27 -11.94 -13.70
N MET A 297 16.42 -11.68 -12.41
CA MET A 297 16.88 -10.40 -11.87
C MET A 297 18.23 -9.95 -12.44
N THR A 298 19.10 -10.88 -12.86
CA THR A 298 20.46 -10.54 -13.35
C THR A 298 20.54 -10.30 -14.85
N LYS A 299 19.53 -10.75 -15.62
CA LYS A 299 19.57 -10.75 -17.10
C LYS A 299 18.35 -10.11 -17.78
N GLY A 300 17.23 -9.96 -17.08
CA GLY A 300 15.97 -9.47 -17.66
C GLY A 300 15.33 -10.40 -18.70
N GLN A 301 15.79 -11.66 -18.77
CA GLN A 301 15.21 -12.71 -19.61
C GLN A 301 13.96 -13.29 -18.93
N VAL A 302 12.88 -13.49 -19.68
CA VAL A 302 11.63 -14.09 -19.14
C VAL A 302 11.90 -15.50 -18.63
N THR A 303 11.47 -15.77 -17.40
CA THR A 303 11.57 -17.10 -16.77
C THR A 303 10.21 -17.78 -16.71
N LEU A 304 9.13 -17.04 -16.36
CA LEU A 304 7.74 -17.52 -16.45
C LEU A 304 6.82 -16.44 -17.04
N PRO A 305 6.09 -16.71 -18.15
CA PRO A 305 5.14 -15.80 -18.75
C PRO A 305 3.77 -15.88 -18.06
N VAL A 306 3.73 -15.61 -16.75
CA VAL A 306 2.54 -15.65 -15.92
C VAL A 306 2.13 -14.27 -15.44
N PHE A 307 0.84 -14.08 -15.21
CA PHE A 307 0.27 -13.01 -14.38
C PHE A 307 -0.10 -13.61 -13.03
N GLN A 308 0.23 -12.94 -11.95
CA GLN A 308 -0.23 -13.30 -10.61
C GLN A 308 -1.40 -12.40 -10.21
N SER A 309 -2.39 -12.91 -9.48
CA SER A 309 -3.49 -12.09 -8.92
C SER A 309 -2.95 -10.85 -8.18
N LEU A 310 -1.89 -11.05 -7.40
CA LEU A 310 -1.13 -10.03 -6.68
C LEU A 310 -0.53 -8.93 -7.56
N ASP A 311 -0.22 -9.15 -8.85
CA ASP A 311 0.28 -8.09 -9.75
C ASP A 311 -0.75 -6.95 -9.95
N ALA A 312 -2.02 -7.19 -9.58
CA ALA A 312 -3.12 -6.29 -9.85
C ALA A 312 -3.14 -5.00 -8.99
N TYR A 313 -2.27 -4.84 -7.99
CA TYR A 313 -2.07 -3.58 -7.23
C TYR A 313 -1.35 -2.50 -8.07
N TRP A 314 -0.53 -2.92 -9.03
CA TRP A 314 0.42 -2.05 -9.72
C TRP A 314 -0.24 -0.91 -10.53
N PRO A 315 -1.38 -1.11 -11.22
CA PRO A 315 -2.13 -0.02 -11.83
C PRO A 315 -2.56 1.07 -10.84
N GLY A 316 -2.91 0.69 -9.61
CA GLY A 316 -3.20 1.60 -8.50
C GLY A 316 -1.96 2.43 -8.16
N VAL A 317 -0.82 1.77 -7.93
CA VAL A 317 0.47 2.44 -7.69
C VAL A 317 0.86 3.38 -8.82
N LEU A 318 0.73 2.97 -10.09
CA LEU A 318 0.98 3.82 -11.26
C LEU A 318 0.08 5.07 -11.28
N SER A 319 -1.19 4.92 -10.88
CA SER A 319 -2.15 6.04 -10.86
C SER A 319 -1.80 7.12 -9.82
N LEU A 320 -1.17 6.74 -8.70
CA LEU A 320 -0.65 7.68 -7.70
C LEU A 320 0.41 8.63 -8.25
N PHE A 321 1.09 8.22 -9.33
CA PHE A 321 2.11 9.00 -10.04
C PHE A 321 1.60 9.55 -11.38
N GLY A 322 0.28 9.55 -11.60
CA GLY A 322 -0.34 10.10 -12.81
C GLY A 322 -0.18 9.25 -14.08
N GLU A 323 0.33 8.03 -13.99
CA GLU A 323 0.60 7.15 -15.14
C GLU A 323 -0.64 6.36 -15.59
N ILE A 324 -1.74 7.10 -15.79
CA ILE A 324 -3.09 6.58 -16.01
C ILE A 324 -3.20 5.68 -17.26
N GLU A 325 -2.53 6.03 -18.36
CA GLU A 325 -2.69 5.31 -19.63
C GLU A 325 -2.19 3.87 -19.55
N ASP A 326 -1.00 3.66 -18.97
CA ASP A 326 -0.39 2.34 -18.84
C ASP A 326 -1.00 1.51 -17.70
N ALA A 327 -1.45 2.18 -16.64
CA ALA A 327 -2.28 1.58 -15.61
C ALA A 327 -3.59 1.00 -16.19
N MET A 328 -4.31 1.78 -17.00
CA MET A 328 -5.57 1.34 -17.62
C MET A 328 -5.37 0.17 -18.60
N LYS A 329 -4.29 0.15 -19.39
CA LYS A 329 -3.97 -0.99 -20.27
C LYS A 329 -3.77 -2.29 -19.48
N SER A 330 -2.96 -2.22 -18.43
CA SER A 330 -2.69 -3.36 -17.54
C SER A 330 -3.98 -3.83 -16.86
N LEU A 331 -4.79 -2.89 -16.35
CA LEU A 331 -6.08 -3.19 -15.73
C LEU A 331 -7.07 -3.87 -16.69
N HIS A 332 -7.11 -3.46 -17.96
CA HIS A 332 -7.96 -4.11 -18.98
C HIS A 332 -7.59 -5.58 -19.19
N ASN A 333 -6.30 -5.92 -19.14
CA ASN A 333 -5.84 -7.31 -19.20
C ASN A 333 -6.28 -8.10 -17.96
N TYR A 334 -6.13 -7.54 -16.76
CA TYR A 334 -6.50 -8.21 -15.51
C TYR A 334 -8.02 -8.40 -15.40
N HIS A 335 -8.81 -7.38 -15.77
CA HIS A 335 -10.26 -7.49 -15.84
C HIS A 335 -10.71 -8.50 -16.91
N ARG A 336 -10.00 -8.66 -18.03
CA ARG A 336 -10.30 -9.71 -19.01
C ARG A 336 -10.19 -11.12 -18.40
N VAL A 337 -9.19 -11.37 -17.55
CA VAL A 337 -9.08 -12.63 -16.79
C VAL A 337 -10.27 -12.79 -15.85
N TRP A 338 -10.65 -11.73 -15.13
CA TRP A 338 -11.85 -11.74 -14.29
C TRP A 338 -13.14 -12.01 -15.08
N LYS A 339 -13.31 -11.47 -16.29
CA LYS A 339 -14.47 -11.77 -17.16
C LYS A 339 -14.48 -13.21 -17.67
N GLN A 340 -13.33 -13.87 -17.74
CA GLN A 340 -13.20 -15.26 -18.18
C GLN A 340 -13.60 -16.27 -17.09
N PHE A 341 -13.16 -16.04 -15.84
CA PHE A 341 -13.37 -17.01 -14.75
C PHE A 341 -14.27 -16.51 -13.61
N GLY A 342 -14.75 -15.25 -13.67
CA GLY A 342 -15.41 -14.57 -12.56
C GLY A 342 -14.47 -14.11 -11.45
N PHE A 343 -13.18 -14.45 -11.51
CA PHE A 343 -12.13 -14.18 -10.52
C PHE A 343 -10.75 -14.18 -11.21
N THR A 344 -9.74 -13.60 -10.58
CA THR A 344 -8.32 -13.78 -10.97
C THR A 344 -7.73 -14.98 -10.22
N PRO A 345 -7.25 -16.04 -10.89
CA PRO A 345 -6.52 -17.10 -10.22
C PRO A 345 -5.17 -16.60 -9.69
N GLU A 346 -4.62 -17.25 -8.66
CA GLU A 346 -3.29 -16.94 -8.11
C GLU A 346 -2.23 -16.84 -9.21
N PHE A 347 -2.24 -17.78 -10.17
CA PHE A 347 -1.42 -17.71 -11.37
C PHE A 347 -2.31 -17.88 -12.60
N TYR A 348 -2.12 -17.03 -13.60
CA TYR A 348 -2.71 -17.12 -14.93
C TYR A 348 -1.59 -17.28 -15.96
N ASN A 349 -1.64 -18.33 -16.75
CA ASN A 349 -0.63 -18.65 -17.74
C ASN A 349 -0.96 -17.96 -19.07
N ILE A 350 -0.28 -16.86 -19.37
CA ILE A 350 -0.69 -15.90 -20.42
C ILE A 350 -0.69 -16.53 -21.83
N PRO A 351 0.30 -17.34 -22.26
CA PRO A 351 0.28 -17.94 -23.60
C PRO A 351 -0.80 -19.02 -23.79
N GLN A 352 -1.24 -19.68 -22.71
CA GLN A 352 -2.28 -20.71 -22.74
C GLN A 352 -3.67 -20.13 -22.55
N GLY A 353 -3.80 -19.01 -21.83
CA GLY A 353 -5.09 -18.44 -21.44
C GLY A 353 -5.80 -19.21 -20.34
N GLU A 354 -5.05 -19.90 -19.47
CA GLU A 354 -5.56 -20.84 -18.47
C GLU A 354 -5.06 -20.50 -17.06
N ALA A 355 -5.83 -20.90 -16.03
CA ALA A 355 -5.37 -20.86 -14.64
C ALA A 355 -4.20 -21.85 -14.42
N GLY A 356 -3.17 -21.41 -13.70
CA GLY A 356 -1.95 -22.17 -13.45
C GLY A 356 -2.19 -23.39 -12.56
N THR A 357 -1.60 -24.53 -12.89
CA THR A 357 -1.81 -25.79 -12.17
C THR A 357 -1.34 -25.72 -10.72
N ASN A 358 -2.22 -26.13 -9.78
CA ASN A 358 -2.06 -25.98 -8.33
C ASN A 358 -2.01 -24.51 -7.84
N ARG A 359 -2.48 -23.58 -8.67
CA ARG A 359 -2.54 -22.13 -8.44
C ARG A 359 -3.84 -21.54 -9.04
N GLU A 360 -4.90 -22.35 -9.07
CA GLU A 360 -6.21 -21.97 -9.61
C GLU A 360 -7.14 -21.29 -8.59
N SER A 361 -6.70 -21.11 -7.35
CA SER A 361 -7.48 -20.48 -6.29
C SER A 361 -7.59 -18.96 -6.42
N TYR A 362 -8.56 -18.37 -5.74
CA TYR A 362 -8.69 -16.94 -5.46
C TYR A 362 -9.16 -16.78 -4.00
N PRO A 363 -8.27 -16.41 -3.06
CA PRO A 363 -8.56 -16.30 -1.64
C PRO A 363 -9.21 -14.96 -1.25
N LEU A 364 -10.16 -14.47 -2.06
CA LEU A 364 -10.91 -13.21 -1.82
C LEU A 364 -10.07 -11.92 -1.90
N ARG A 365 -8.94 -11.95 -2.62
CA ARG A 365 -7.92 -10.89 -2.67
C ARG A 365 -8.40 -9.52 -3.17
N PRO A 366 -7.79 -8.40 -2.71
CA PRO A 366 -8.25 -7.04 -2.98
C PRO A 366 -7.58 -6.32 -4.16
N GLU A 367 -6.44 -6.79 -4.70
CA GLU A 367 -5.49 -5.91 -5.40
C GLU A 367 -6.11 -5.32 -6.69
N LEU A 368 -6.94 -6.10 -7.39
CA LEU A 368 -7.69 -5.60 -8.54
C LEU A 368 -8.70 -4.50 -8.17
N ILE A 369 -9.42 -4.63 -7.05
CA ILE A 369 -10.39 -3.60 -6.63
C ILE A 369 -9.70 -2.37 -6.03
N GLU A 370 -8.55 -2.50 -5.38
CA GLU A 370 -7.69 -1.36 -5.01
C GLU A 370 -7.37 -0.52 -6.24
N SER A 371 -6.81 -1.14 -7.29
CA SER A 371 -6.47 -0.46 -8.54
C SER A 371 -7.68 0.18 -9.23
N VAL A 372 -8.83 -0.50 -9.27
CA VAL A 372 -10.08 0.05 -9.83
C VAL A 372 -10.53 1.29 -9.05
N MET A 373 -10.45 1.25 -7.71
CA MET A 373 -10.81 2.37 -6.84
C MET A 373 -9.91 3.58 -7.13
N TYR A 374 -8.59 3.42 -7.09
CA TYR A 374 -7.65 4.51 -7.35
C TYR A 374 -7.78 5.09 -8.76
N LEU A 375 -7.87 4.24 -9.80
CA LEU A 375 -8.07 4.71 -11.17
C LEU A 375 -9.41 5.43 -11.34
N TYR A 376 -10.47 5.03 -10.63
CA TYR A 376 -11.75 5.73 -10.69
C TYR A 376 -11.67 7.11 -10.02
N ARG A 377 -10.92 7.23 -8.92
CA ARG A 377 -10.64 8.52 -8.28
C ARG A 377 -9.85 9.46 -9.19
N ALA A 378 -8.90 8.94 -9.97
CA ALA A 378 -8.10 9.72 -10.91
C ALA A 378 -8.85 10.12 -12.20
N THR A 379 -9.75 9.27 -12.71
CA THR A 379 -10.35 9.43 -14.06
C THR A 379 -11.85 9.77 -14.07
N GLY A 380 -12.61 9.28 -13.10
CA GLY A 380 -14.07 9.27 -13.13
C GLY A 380 -14.69 8.34 -14.20
N ASP A 381 -13.92 7.44 -14.82
CA ASP A 381 -14.39 6.59 -15.92
C ASP A 381 -15.49 5.60 -15.47
N PRO A 382 -16.72 5.64 -16.03
CA PRO A 382 -17.80 4.70 -15.72
C PRO A 382 -17.45 3.22 -15.97
N TYR A 383 -16.45 2.92 -16.81
CA TYR A 383 -15.93 1.56 -17.00
C TYR A 383 -15.49 0.94 -15.66
N LEU A 384 -14.83 1.72 -14.81
CA LEU A 384 -14.27 1.24 -13.54
C LEU A 384 -15.36 0.89 -12.52
N ILE A 385 -16.49 1.62 -12.55
CA ILE A 385 -17.70 1.22 -11.82
C ILE A 385 -18.24 -0.12 -12.33
N GLN A 386 -18.22 -0.38 -13.64
CA GLN A 386 -18.62 -1.67 -14.20
C GLN A 386 -17.65 -2.81 -13.82
N VAL A 387 -16.33 -2.55 -13.69
CA VAL A 387 -15.37 -3.54 -13.14
C VAL A 387 -15.73 -3.87 -11.69
N GLY A 388 -15.94 -2.86 -10.84
CA GLY A 388 -16.35 -3.07 -9.45
C GLY A 388 -17.68 -3.82 -9.31
N VAL A 389 -18.63 -3.57 -10.21
CA VAL A 389 -19.89 -4.33 -10.27
C VAL A 389 -19.63 -5.79 -10.64
N ASP A 390 -18.78 -6.07 -11.63
CA ASP A 390 -18.47 -7.45 -12.01
C ASP A 390 -17.76 -8.20 -10.88
N ILE A 391 -16.89 -7.53 -10.10
CA ILE A 391 -16.27 -8.08 -8.88
C ILE A 391 -17.32 -8.38 -7.80
N LEU A 392 -18.16 -7.39 -7.44
CA LEU A 392 -19.22 -7.53 -6.44
C LEU A 392 -20.20 -8.67 -6.79
N ARG A 393 -20.58 -8.80 -8.06
CA ARG A 393 -21.51 -9.82 -8.55
C ARG A 393 -20.90 -11.22 -8.44
N SER A 394 -19.62 -11.40 -8.80
CA SER A 394 -18.91 -12.67 -8.63
C SER A 394 -18.81 -13.09 -7.15
N LEU A 395 -18.43 -12.17 -6.26
CA LEU A 395 -18.33 -12.44 -4.83
C LEU A 395 -19.69 -12.84 -4.22
N GLN A 396 -20.76 -12.09 -4.51
CA GLN A 396 -22.11 -12.39 -4.02
C GLN A 396 -22.65 -13.72 -4.55
N HIS A 397 -22.34 -14.07 -5.80
CA HIS A 397 -22.84 -15.29 -6.44
C HIS A 397 -22.06 -16.54 -6.01
N SER A 398 -20.73 -16.48 -6.08
CA SER A 398 -19.87 -17.66 -6.04
C SER A 398 -19.07 -17.80 -4.75
N ALA A 399 -18.74 -16.72 -4.04
CA ALA A 399 -17.97 -16.79 -2.79
C ALA A 399 -18.85 -16.83 -1.53
N LYS A 400 -20.05 -16.25 -1.56
CA LYS A 400 -20.95 -16.18 -0.39
C LYS A 400 -21.30 -17.55 0.19
N THR A 401 -21.31 -17.65 1.52
CA THR A 401 -21.70 -18.84 2.28
C THR A 401 -22.77 -18.49 3.32
N LYS A 402 -23.23 -19.50 4.09
CA LYS A 402 -24.16 -19.30 5.19
C LYS A 402 -23.56 -18.44 6.31
N CYS A 403 -22.25 -18.54 6.53
CA CYS A 403 -21.53 -17.98 7.67
C CYS A 403 -20.37 -17.08 7.21
N GLY A 404 -20.60 -16.24 6.19
CA GLY A 404 -19.60 -15.33 5.63
C GLY A 404 -19.39 -15.50 4.12
N TYR A 405 -18.13 -15.47 3.69
CA TYR A 405 -17.66 -15.70 2.32
C TYR A 405 -16.49 -16.68 2.37
N ALA A 406 -16.25 -17.43 1.30
CA ALA A 406 -15.24 -18.47 1.24
C ALA A 406 -14.30 -18.27 0.04
N THR A 407 -13.02 -18.50 0.27
CA THR A 407 -11.99 -18.69 -0.76
C THR A 407 -12.51 -19.57 -1.89
N ILE A 408 -12.34 -19.11 -3.13
CA ILE A 408 -12.58 -19.94 -4.30
C ILE A 408 -11.34 -20.81 -4.49
N ASN A 409 -11.47 -22.12 -4.32
CA ASN A 409 -10.35 -23.05 -4.45
C ASN A 409 -9.97 -23.30 -5.93
N ASP A 410 -10.90 -23.08 -6.86
CA ASP A 410 -10.65 -23.19 -8.30
C ASP A 410 -11.59 -22.26 -9.08
N VAL A 411 -11.02 -21.27 -9.77
CA VAL A 411 -11.79 -20.28 -10.53
C VAL A 411 -12.52 -20.88 -11.75
N ARG A 412 -12.22 -22.12 -12.15
CA ARG A 412 -12.87 -22.77 -13.32
C ARG A 412 -14.23 -23.36 -13.00
N ASP A 413 -14.44 -23.84 -11.76
CA ASP A 413 -15.68 -24.51 -11.33
C ASP A 413 -16.34 -23.86 -10.08
N HIS A 414 -15.68 -22.87 -9.48
CA HIS A 414 -16.11 -22.14 -8.29
C HIS A 414 -16.30 -23.02 -7.03
N ARG A 415 -15.61 -24.17 -6.95
CA ARG A 415 -15.52 -24.94 -5.70
C ARG A 415 -14.83 -24.10 -4.63
N LYS A 416 -15.35 -24.16 -3.40
CA LYS A 416 -14.92 -23.33 -2.26
C LYS A 416 -13.94 -24.08 -1.37
N ALA A 417 -12.98 -23.36 -0.78
CA ALA A 417 -12.21 -23.79 0.39
C ALA A 417 -12.82 -23.17 1.67
N ASP A 418 -12.63 -23.81 2.81
CA ASP A 418 -13.26 -23.42 4.07
C ASP A 418 -12.49 -22.33 4.84
N ARG A 419 -12.26 -21.19 4.18
CA ARG A 419 -11.45 -20.09 4.72
C ARG A 419 -11.98 -18.72 4.27
N MET A 420 -12.03 -17.78 5.21
CA MET A 420 -12.29 -16.36 5.00
C MET A 420 -11.14 -15.58 5.66
N GLU A 421 -10.21 -15.12 4.82
CA GLU A 421 -9.03 -14.36 5.25
C GLU A 421 -9.45 -13.01 5.86
N SER A 422 -8.70 -12.50 6.84
CA SER A 422 -9.02 -11.22 7.51
C SER A 422 -9.08 -10.02 6.54
N PHE A 423 -8.18 -10.00 5.54
CA PHE A 423 -8.12 -8.96 4.50
C PHE A 423 -9.38 -8.84 3.65
N PHE A 424 -10.28 -9.85 3.61
CA PHE A 424 -11.56 -9.67 2.94
C PHE A 424 -12.38 -8.53 3.59
N LEU A 425 -12.28 -8.38 4.91
CA LEU A 425 -12.91 -7.32 5.69
C LEU A 425 -12.06 -6.05 5.79
N ALA A 426 -10.73 -6.16 5.85
CA ALA A 426 -9.85 -5.00 5.85
C ALA A 426 -9.83 -4.30 4.47
N GLU A 427 -9.83 -5.06 3.37
CA GLU A 427 -9.42 -4.55 2.06
C GLU A 427 -10.51 -4.70 1.00
N THR A 428 -10.87 -5.93 0.60
CA THR A 428 -11.74 -6.17 -0.56
C THR A 428 -13.09 -5.49 -0.42
N THR A 429 -13.71 -5.59 0.76
CA THR A 429 -14.95 -4.87 1.07
C THR A 429 -14.75 -3.36 1.27
N LYS A 430 -13.61 -2.91 1.81
CA LYS A 430 -13.26 -1.48 1.99
C LYS A 430 -13.10 -0.77 0.64
N TYR A 431 -12.31 -1.32 -0.29
CA TYR A 431 -12.11 -0.73 -1.62
C TYR A 431 -13.37 -0.80 -2.49
N LEU A 432 -14.14 -1.90 -2.43
CA LEU A 432 -15.48 -1.96 -3.06
C LEU A 432 -16.41 -0.85 -2.54
N TYR A 433 -16.43 -0.63 -1.23
CA TYR A 433 -17.27 0.39 -0.62
C TYR A 433 -16.81 1.80 -1.01
N LEU A 434 -15.50 2.07 -0.97
CA LEU A 434 -14.90 3.36 -1.35
C LEU A 434 -15.08 3.70 -2.83
N LEU A 435 -15.08 2.71 -3.73
CA LEU A 435 -15.42 2.90 -5.14
C LEU A 435 -16.86 3.40 -5.32
N PHE A 436 -17.80 2.87 -4.53
CA PHE A 436 -19.21 3.24 -4.59
C PHE A 436 -19.61 4.36 -3.60
N ASP A 437 -18.66 4.93 -2.85
CA ASP A 437 -18.88 6.05 -1.93
C ASP A 437 -17.96 7.23 -2.28
N PRO A 438 -18.11 7.88 -3.46
CA PRO A 438 -17.19 8.92 -3.93
C PRO A 438 -17.17 10.19 -3.07
N ASP A 439 -18.16 10.36 -2.18
CA ASP A 439 -18.28 11.45 -1.21
C ASP A 439 -17.71 11.09 0.18
N ASN A 440 -17.07 9.92 0.35
CA ASN A 440 -16.53 9.45 1.63
C ASN A 440 -15.41 10.38 2.17
N PHE A 441 -15.26 10.47 3.50
CA PHE A 441 -14.24 11.32 4.13
C PHE A 441 -12.80 10.92 3.79
N ILE A 442 -12.55 9.64 3.50
CA ILE A 442 -11.27 9.13 3.00
C ILE A 442 -10.85 9.85 1.71
N HIS A 443 -11.82 10.18 0.87
CA HIS A 443 -11.62 10.87 -0.41
C HIS A 443 -11.50 12.40 -0.28
N ASN A 444 -11.40 12.93 0.94
CA ASN A 444 -11.10 14.35 1.16
C ASN A 444 -9.75 14.71 0.50
N ASN A 445 -9.71 15.88 -0.12
CA ASN A 445 -8.65 16.33 -1.03
C ASN A 445 -7.97 17.61 -0.54
N GLY A 446 -7.87 17.81 0.77
CA GLY A 446 -7.25 18.98 1.38
C GLY A 446 -8.13 20.24 1.46
N GLN A 447 -9.37 20.22 0.98
CA GLN A 447 -10.21 21.43 1.00
C GLN A 447 -10.79 21.77 2.39
N GLN A 448 -10.84 20.79 3.30
CA GLN A 448 -11.33 20.94 4.66
C GLN A 448 -10.48 20.10 5.59
N GLY A 449 -10.27 20.55 6.82
CA GLY A 449 -9.54 19.83 7.86
C GLY A 449 -9.82 20.42 9.24
N ASP A 450 -9.54 19.64 10.27
CA ASP A 450 -9.85 20.00 11.65
C ASP A 450 -8.60 20.52 12.38
N VAL A 451 -8.71 21.71 12.97
CA VAL A 451 -7.64 22.27 13.81
C VAL A 451 -7.76 21.73 15.23
N ILE A 452 -6.76 20.96 15.66
CA ILE A 452 -6.61 20.48 17.03
C ILE A 452 -5.49 21.22 17.76
N LYS A 453 -5.56 21.30 19.09
CA LYS A 453 -4.49 21.84 19.93
C LYS A 453 -3.77 20.70 20.66
N THR A 454 -2.51 20.50 20.33
CA THR A 454 -1.62 19.53 21.00
C THR A 454 -0.67 20.26 21.95
N GLN A 455 0.13 19.52 22.71
CA GLN A 455 1.21 20.10 23.53
C GLN A 455 2.37 20.68 22.71
N TRP A 456 2.41 20.45 21.39
CA TRP A 456 3.42 20.98 20.47
C TRP A 456 2.96 22.21 19.67
N GLY A 457 1.65 22.48 19.63
CA GLY A 457 1.08 23.63 18.91
C GLY A 457 -0.35 23.38 18.43
N HIS A 458 -0.79 24.16 17.45
CA HIS A 458 -1.96 23.80 16.65
C HIS A 458 -1.52 22.83 15.54
N CYS A 459 -2.31 21.78 15.31
CA CYS A 459 -2.12 20.81 14.24
C CYS A 459 -3.40 20.72 13.39
N ILE A 460 -3.27 20.28 12.15
CA ILE A 460 -4.39 19.99 11.26
C ILE A 460 -4.43 18.48 11.05
N VAL A 461 -5.60 17.88 11.30
CA VAL A 461 -5.91 16.46 11.06
C VAL A 461 -7.17 16.36 10.20
N ASP A 462 -7.51 15.15 9.76
CA ASP A 462 -8.69 14.87 8.95
C ASP A 462 -8.71 15.63 7.59
N SER A 463 -7.58 16.20 7.17
CA SER A 463 -7.46 17.01 5.94
C SER A 463 -7.62 16.20 4.64
N GLY A 464 -7.65 14.88 4.73
CA GLY A 464 -7.65 14.00 3.56
C GLY A 464 -6.26 13.76 3.00
N GLY A 465 -6.20 13.17 1.80
CA GLY A 465 -4.96 12.63 1.26
C GLY A 465 -4.44 11.43 2.05
N TYR A 466 -5.36 10.59 2.57
CA TYR A 466 -4.99 9.40 3.35
C TYR A 466 -4.12 8.45 2.54
N VAL A 467 -3.00 8.03 3.11
CA VAL A 467 -2.13 7.01 2.52
C VAL A 467 -2.47 5.68 3.17
N PHE A 468 -2.97 4.75 2.35
CA PHE A 468 -3.20 3.37 2.78
C PHE A 468 -1.87 2.62 2.90
N ASN A 469 -1.73 1.72 3.88
CA ASN A 469 -0.71 0.68 3.78
C ASN A 469 -1.15 -0.43 2.79
N THR A 470 -0.39 -1.53 2.74
CA THR A 470 -0.65 -2.68 1.84
C THR A 470 -1.82 -3.56 2.31
N GLU A 471 -2.26 -3.42 3.58
CA GLU A 471 -3.45 -4.10 4.14
C GLU A 471 -4.67 -3.14 4.21
N ALA A 472 -4.71 -2.17 3.29
CA ALA A 472 -5.71 -1.11 3.21
C ALA A 472 -5.97 -0.32 4.52
N HIS A 473 -4.99 -0.13 5.40
CA HIS A 473 -5.13 0.72 6.59
C HIS A 473 -4.78 2.19 6.29
N PRO A 474 -5.74 3.14 6.34
CA PRO A 474 -5.48 4.55 6.03
C PRO A 474 -4.73 5.27 7.16
N ILE A 475 -3.66 5.97 6.78
CA ILE A 475 -2.86 6.83 7.63
C ILE A 475 -3.12 8.29 7.23
N ASP A 476 -3.47 9.14 8.19
CA ASP A 476 -3.58 10.60 8.00
C ASP A 476 -2.17 11.25 8.01
N PRO A 477 -1.68 11.79 6.88
CA PRO A 477 -0.36 12.44 6.85
C PRO A 477 -0.28 13.69 7.74
N GLY A 478 -1.39 14.41 7.93
CA GLY A 478 -1.46 15.60 8.78
C GLY A 478 -1.18 15.28 10.24
N ALA A 479 -1.74 14.17 10.73
CA ALA A 479 -1.51 13.67 12.08
C ALA A 479 -0.03 13.40 12.39
N LEU A 480 0.77 13.00 11.40
CA LEU A 480 2.20 12.70 11.57
C LEU A 480 3.04 13.94 11.89
N TYR A 481 2.53 15.16 11.64
CA TYR A 481 3.20 16.42 11.98
C TYR A 481 2.81 16.97 13.35
N CYS A 482 1.78 16.41 14.00
CA CYS A 482 1.24 16.92 15.28
C CYS A 482 2.16 16.76 16.50
N CYS A 483 3.13 15.84 16.41
CA CYS A 483 3.86 15.29 17.56
C CYS A 483 5.34 15.71 17.64
N ARG A 484 5.77 16.59 16.74
CA ARG A 484 7.12 17.17 16.71
C ARG A 484 7.02 18.68 16.94
N ARG A 485 7.95 19.25 17.72
CA ARG A 485 8.07 20.73 17.78
C ARG A 485 8.47 21.22 16.40
N ILE A 486 7.72 22.17 15.84
CA ILE A 486 8.11 22.88 14.61
C ILE A 486 9.34 23.73 14.94
N GLN A 487 10.54 23.17 14.74
CA GLN A 487 11.78 23.95 14.69
C GLN A 487 11.88 24.62 13.31
N ASN A 488 11.45 25.88 13.25
CA ASN A 488 11.77 26.87 12.21
C ASN A 488 11.83 26.36 10.75
N MET A 489 10.83 25.58 10.33
CA MET A 489 10.52 25.32 8.90
C MET A 489 9.72 26.46 8.24
N LEU A 490 9.45 27.53 9.00
CA LEU A 490 9.00 28.83 8.49
C LEU A 490 10.13 29.84 8.76
N PRO A 491 10.62 30.58 7.75
CA PRO A 491 11.54 31.69 7.99
C PRO A 491 10.91 32.72 8.93
N ASP A 492 11.71 33.42 9.74
CA ASP A 492 11.28 34.42 10.74
C ASP A 492 10.65 35.70 10.16
N LYS A 493 10.04 35.62 8.97
CA LYS A 493 9.21 36.64 8.32
C LYS A 493 7.80 36.13 8.06
N ILE A 494 7.08 35.74 9.11
CA ILE A 494 5.62 35.86 9.11
C ILE A 494 5.27 37.34 9.31
N SER A 495 5.54 38.12 8.25
CA SER A 495 5.07 39.49 8.09
C SER A 495 4.21 39.52 6.82
N MET A 496 2.89 39.63 7.00
CA MET A 496 1.84 39.63 5.96
C MET A 496 1.34 38.27 5.42
N SER A 497 0.84 37.40 6.30
CA SER A 497 -0.16 36.37 5.93
C SER A 497 -1.40 36.28 6.84
N TYR A 498 -1.50 37.13 7.89
CA TYR A 498 -2.73 37.36 8.67
C TYR A 498 -3.76 38.22 7.90
N LYS A 499 -4.17 37.78 6.70
CA LYS A 499 -5.24 38.41 5.90
C LYS A 499 -6.25 37.41 5.31
N PHE A 500 -6.38 36.24 5.96
CA PHE A 500 -7.42 35.25 5.66
C PHE A 500 -8.57 35.22 6.69
N PHE A 501 -8.53 36.08 7.71
CA PHE A 501 -9.68 36.33 8.59
C PHE A 501 -10.51 37.48 8.04
N THR A 502 -11.67 37.18 7.45
CA THR A 502 -12.76 38.17 7.32
C THR A 502 -13.58 38.17 8.61
N THR A 503 -12.98 38.67 9.69
CA THR A 503 -13.77 39.17 10.82
C THR A 503 -14.40 40.48 10.37
N ASN A 504 -15.70 40.46 10.09
CA ASN A 504 -16.49 41.69 10.12
C ASN A 504 -16.48 42.18 11.56
N ASP A 505 -15.69 43.21 11.87
CA ASP A 505 -16.26 44.48 12.32
C ASP A 505 -15.23 45.63 12.33
N GLN A 506 -15.70 46.82 12.69
CA GLN A 506 -15.18 48.11 12.25
C GLN A 506 -13.96 48.62 13.03
N ASN A 507 -13.32 49.64 12.44
CA ASN A 507 -12.19 50.39 12.99
C ASN A 507 -12.38 50.83 14.45
N GLU A 508 -11.30 50.79 15.23
CA GLU A 508 -10.80 51.98 15.94
C GLU A 508 -9.30 51.83 16.26
N ASP A 509 -8.66 52.93 16.66
CA ASP A 509 -7.26 53.23 16.31
C ASP A 509 -6.39 53.56 17.56
N TYR A 510 -5.08 53.32 17.44
CA TYR A 510 -3.96 53.75 18.32
C TYR A 510 -3.73 53.22 19.76
N SER A 511 -2.45 52.79 19.91
CA SER A 511 -1.51 53.04 21.02
C SER A 511 -1.49 52.11 22.23
N ALA A 512 -0.32 52.07 22.89
CA ALA A 512 0.10 51.09 23.89
C ALA A 512 0.50 51.78 25.20
N GLU A 513 0.28 51.13 26.34
CA GLU A 513 1.19 51.09 27.51
C GLU A 513 0.65 50.10 28.59
N GLU A 514 1.30 50.06 29.76
CA GLU A 514 1.41 48.91 30.66
C GLU A 514 0.26 48.69 31.68
N ASP A 515 0.23 47.45 32.19
CA ASP A 515 0.05 47.06 33.61
C ASP A 515 -1.34 46.87 34.31
N THR A 516 -1.36 45.78 35.10
CA THR A 516 -2.14 45.51 36.33
C THR A 516 -3.66 45.10 36.37
N ILE A 517 -3.87 43.84 36.78
CA ILE A 517 -4.66 43.38 37.98
C ILE A 517 -6.24 43.31 37.96
N ARG A 518 -6.72 42.04 38.01
CA ARG A 518 -7.88 41.43 38.76
C ARG A 518 -9.35 41.41 38.26
N LYS A 519 -9.92 40.19 38.44
CA LYS A 519 -11.28 39.75 38.84
C LYS A 519 -12.40 39.78 37.76
N GLU A 520 -12.97 38.60 37.46
CA GLU A 520 -14.32 38.10 37.87
C GLU A 520 -15.45 38.83 37.10
N ASP A 521 -16.42 38.20 36.42
CA ASP A 521 -16.94 36.84 36.58
C ASP A 521 -17.76 36.33 35.35
N SER A 522 -18.03 35.02 35.31
CA SER A 522 -19.22 34.35 34.72
C SER A 522 -19.48 34.18 33.19
N ILE A 523 -19.52 32.89 32.80
CA ILE A 523 -20.56 32.20 31.96
C ILE A 523 -20.81 32.67 30.50
N HIS A 524 -20.35 31.87 29.52
CA HIS A 524 -21.25 30.98 28.74
C HIS A 524 -20.49 29.92 27.92
N LYS A 525 -21.06 28.71 27.82
CA LYS A 525 -20.62 27.66 26.88
C LYS A 525 -20.95 28.04 25.44
N ASN A 526 -20.05 27.73 24.51
CA ASN A 526 -20.37 27.27 23.16
C ASN A 526 -19.15 26.58 22.56
N ASP A 527 -19.15 25.24 22.51
CA ASP A 527 -18.18 24.47 21.74
C ASP A 527 -18.55 24.55 20.26
N THR A 528 -18.04 25.55 19.56
CA THR A 528 -18.10 25.61 18.10
C THR A 528 -16.95 24.80 17.51
N ASN A 529 -17.26 23.67 16.88
CA ASN A 529 -16.31 22.97 16.01
C ASN A 529 -15.88 23.94 14.90
N ASN A 530 -14.64 24.43 14.97
CA ASN A 530 -14.06 25.33 13.98
C ASN A 530 -13.64 24.53 12.73
N ILE A 531 -14.64 24.15 11.92
CA ILE A 531 -14.43 23.63 10.57
C ILE A 531 -13.85 24.77 9.72
N VAL A 532 -12.64 24.59 9.18
CA VAL A 532 -11.98 25.60 8.34
C VAL A 532 -12.15 25.21 6.87
N GLU A 533 -12.78 26.10 6.09
CA GLU A 533 -12.87 25.97 4.64
C GLU A 533 -11.60 26.54 3.97
N ILE A 534 -10.82 25.69 3.31
CA ILE A 534 -9.58 26.09 2.62
C ILE A 534 -9.96 26.58 1.22
N VAL A 535 -10.23 27.89 1.12
CA VAL A 535 -10.78 28.53 -0.08
C VAL A 535 -9.83 28.42 -1.28
N LYS A 536 -10.38 27.99 -2.42
CA LYS A 536 -9.66 27.92 -3.69
C LYS A 536 -9.26 29.33 -4.18
N LEU A 537 -7.96 29.56 -4.36
CA LEU A 537 -7.37 30.82 -4.84
C LEU A 537 -8.00 31.41 -6.14
N SER A 538 -8.71 30.58 -6.92
CA SER A 538 -9.43 30.96 -8.14
C SER A 538 -10.77 31.67 -7.89
N GLN A 539 -11.35 31.54 -6.70
CA GLN A 539 -12.61 32.20 -6.33
C GLN A 539 -12.41 33.62 -5.78
N LEU A 540 -11.15 34.01 -5.50
CA LEU A 540 -10.79 35.33 -4.98
C LEU A 540 -10.55 36.41 -6.06
N ARG A 541 -10.66 36.05 -7.35
CA ARG A 541 -10.60 37.02 -8.46
C ARG A 541 -11.93 37.06 -9.23
N HIS A 542 -12.90 37.80 -8.70
CA HIS A 542 -13.81 38.66 -9.49
C HIS A 542 -14.72 39.50 -8.56
N LYS A 543 -14.36 40.76 -8.37
CA LYS A 543 -15.34 41.87 -8.35
C LYS A 543 -14.87 42.90 -9.38
N PRO A 544 -15.75 43.42 -10.24
CA PRO A 544 -15.37 44.33 -11.31
C PRO A 544 -15.10 45.74 -10.76
N VAL A 545 -14.25 46.47 -11.47
CA VAL A 545 -14.18 47.94 -11.42
C VAL A 545 -14.38 48.42 -12.85
N ASP A 546 -15.44 49.19 -13.07
CA ASP A 546 -15.86 49.65 -14.38
C ASP A 546 -15.13 50.92 -14.86
N GLU A 547 -15.02 51.02 -16.18
CA GLU A 547 -14.85 52.21 -17.03
C GLU A 547 -13.68 53.19 -16.82
N ALA A 548 -12.78 53.25 -17.83
CA ALA A 548 -12.57 54.46 -18.64
C ALA A 548 -11.97 54.16 -20.04
N LYS A 549 -12.30 54.99 -21.03
CA LYS A 549 -11.93 54.92 -22.47
C LYS A 549 -10.47 55.37 -22.70
N SER A 550 -9.72 55.01 -23.77
CA SER A 550 -10.02 55.32 -25.18
C SER A 550 -8.98 54.78 -26.20
N GLU A 551 -9.46 54.46 -27.41
CA GLU A 551 -8.87 54.71 -28.76
C GLU A 551 -7.37 54.52 -29.12
N LYS A 552 -7.19 53.74 -30.21
CA LYS A 552 -6.51 54.05 -31.50
C LYS A 552 -5.04 53.63 -31.81
N ASP A 553 -4.97 53.06 -33.02
CA ASP A 553 -4.01 53.25 -34.12
C ASP A 553 -2.59 52.60 -34.13
N LYS A 554 -2.50 51.58 -35.01
CA LYS A 554 -1.67 51.51 -36.24
C LYS A 554 -0.14 51.27 -36.23
N ASN A 555 0.17 50.24 -37.04
CA ASN A 555 1.09 50.24 -38.20
C ASN A 555 2.58 49.80 -38.08
N ASP A 556 2.97 49.14 -39.18
CA ASP A 556 4.29 49.05 -39.84
C ASP A 556 5.45 48.29 -39.15
N GLU A 557 6.40 47.69 -39.89
CA GLU A 557 6.32 46.89 -41.13
C GLU A 557 7.66 46.11 -41.31
N THR A 558 7.58 44.95 -41.98
CA THR A 558 8.54 44.28 -42.91
C THR A 558 10.06 44.49 -42.85
N LEU A 559 10.82 43.35 -42.87
CA LEU A 559 12.00 42.99 -43.72
C LEU A 559 12.61 41.67 -43.16
N LEU A 560 12.53 40.47 -43.78
CA LEU A 560 13.18 39.95 -45.02
C LEU A 560 14.72 40.14 -45.00
N VAL A 561 15.57 39.11 -45.22
CA VAL A 561 15.74 38.15 -46.36
C VAL A 561 16.42 36.86 -45.82
N GLN A 562 15.96 35.62 -46.09
CA GLN A 562 16.36 34.67 -47.19
C GLN A 562 17.89 34.38 -47.29
N GLU A 563 18.40 33.18 -47.62
CA GLU A 563 18.05 32.12 -48.60
C GLU A 563 18.25 30.68 -48.01
N ASN A 564 17.43 29.65 -48.31
CA ASN A 564 17.42 28.72 -49.48
C ASN A 564 18.76 27.93 -49.66
N ILE A 565 18.89 26.62 -49.97
CA ILE A 565 18.30 25.66 -50.95
C ILE A 565 18.62 24.21 -50.45
N SER A 566 17.94 23.08 -50.74
CA SER A 566 16.55 22.71 -51.12
C SER A 566 16.36 21.16 -51.02
N GLU A 567 15.10 20.68 -51.04
CA GLU A 567 14.56 19.46 -51.75
C GLU A 567 15.18 18.03 -51.62
N SER A 568 14.43 16.91 -51.79
CA SER A 568 12.97 16.65 -51.74
C SER A 568 12.58 15.15 -51.69
N LEU A 569 11.45 14.86 -51.03
CA LEU A 569 10.35 13.93 -51.40
C LEU A 569 10.57 12.46 -51.90
N SER A 570 10.25 11.53 -50.99
CA SER A 570 9.11 10.57 -51.07
C SER A 570 9.15 9.23 -51.84
N LYS A 571 8.31 8.28 -51.35
CA LYS A 571 7.78 7.03 -51.98
C LYS A 571 8.74 5.83 -52.13
N SER A 572 8.30 4.56 -52.20
CA SER A 572 7.12 3.83 -51.67
C SER A 572 7.26 2.32 -52.01
N GLU A 573 6.82 1.42 -51.11
CA GLU A 573 6.22 0.08 -51.37
C GLU A 573 6.97 -1.06 -52.15
N ASP A 574 6.67 -2.29 -51.68
CA ASP A 574 6.53 -3.60 -52.36
C ASP A 574 7.69 -4.50 -52.87
N GLU A 575 7.93 -5.56 -52.06
CA GLU A 575 7.62 -6.99 -52.35
C GLU A 575 8.56 -7.91 -53.22
N ILE A 576 8.50 -9.22 -52.89
CA ILE A 576 8.79 -10.45 -53.70
C ILE A 576 10.15 -11.21 -53.53
N ASN A 577 10.05 -12.31 -52.76
CA ASN A 577 10.60 -13.68 -52.95
C ASN A 577 12.04 -13.95 -53.51
N LYS A 578 12.81 -14.82 -52.82
CA LYS A 578 12.85 -16.29 -53.11
C LYS A 578 13.71 -17.14 -52.15
N ASN A 579 13.29 -18.40 -52.01
CA ASN A 579 13.90 -19.47 -51.22
C ASN A 579 15.34 -19.85 -51.62
N VAL A 580 16.14 -20.30 -50.64
CA VAL A 580 17.05 -21.45 -50.80
C VAL A 580 16.90 -22.37 -49.58
N THR A 581 16.67 -23.66 -49.82
CA THR A 581 16.58 -24.71 -48.80
C THR A 581 17.94 -25.35 -48.53
N SER A 582 18.19 -25.75 -47.28
CA SER A 582 19.02 -26.93 -46.99
C SER A 582 18.60 -27.56 -45.67
N HIS A 583 18.46 -28.89 -45.65
CA HIS A 583 18.16 -29.68 -44.46
C HIS A 583 19.46 -30.09 -43.76
N SER A 584 19.44 -30.14 -42.44
CA SER A 584 20.20 -31.15 -41.68
C SER A 584 19.42 -31.54 -40.44
N GLU A 585 18.95 -32.79 -40.38
CA GLU A 585 18.39 -33.38 -39.16
C GLU A 585 19.53 -33.87 -38.26
N SER A 586 19.42 -33.64 -36.95
CA SER A 586 20.19 -34.39 -35.96
C SER A 586 19.50 -34.39 -34.60
N ALA A 587 19.33 -35.60 -34.05
CA ALA A 587 19.08 -35.94 -32.64
C ALA A 587 18.06 -35.11 -31.83
N LYS A 588 16.83 -35.63 -31.71
CA LYS A 588 15.97 -35.35 -30.55
C LYS A 588 16.66 -35.86 -29.27
N MET A 589 17.13 -34.95 -28.42
CA MET A 589 17.54 -35.26 -27.06
C MET A 589 16.46 -34.79 -26.09
N GLN A 590 15.67 -35.71 -25.54
CA GLN A 590 14.72 -35.40 -24.46
C GLN A 590 15.51 -35.05 -23.21
N VAL A 591 15.60 -33.76 -22.90
CA VAL A 591 16.03 -33.29 -21.59
C VAL A 591 14.83 -33.44 -20.66
N MET A 592 14.78 -34.53 -19.91
CA MET A 592 13.88 -34.64 -18.77
C MET A 592 14.30 -33.59 -17.74
N ALA A 593 13.39 -32.68 -17.40
CA ALA A 593 13.61 -31.78 -16.27
C ALA A 593 13.70 -32.60 -14.98
N PRO A 594 14.66 -32.32 -14.08
CA PRO A 594 14.63 -32.88 -12.74
C PRO A 594 13.40 -32.36 -11.98
N PRO A 595 12.92 -33.08 -10.95
CA PRO A 595 11.79 -32.63 -10.15
C PRO A 595 12.19 -31.38 -9.34
N ASN A 596 11.80 -30.20 -9.83
CA ASN A 596 11.95 -28.95 -9.10
C ASN A 596 10.96 -28.96 -7.93
N VAL A 597 11.48 -29.13 -6.72
CA VAL A 597 10.78 -28.75 -5.49
C VAL A 597 10.75 -27.22 -5.45
N ILE A 598 9.64 -26.66 -5.92
CA ILE A 598 9.37 -25.22 -5.84
C ILE A 598 8.91 -24.92 -4.41
N TYR A 599 9.67 -24.10 -3.69
CA TYR A 599 9.22 -23.57 -2.40
C TYR A 599 7.98 -22.72 -2.62
N LYS A 600 6.90 -23.02 -1.88
CA LYS A 600 5.71 -22.16 -1.85
C LYS A 600 6.10 -20.81 -1.22
N ALA A 601 5.71 -19.72 -1.86
CA ALA A 601 5.78 -18.37 -1.28
C ALA A 601 4.44 -17.97 -0.61
N ASP A 602 3.64 -18.97 -0.21
CA ASP A 602 2.44 -18.82 0.60
C ASP A 602 2.44 -19.94 1.63
N ASP A 603 2.52 -19.61 2.92
CA ASP A 603 2.34 -20.56 4.02
C ASP A 603 0.84 -20.78 4.34
N SER A 604 0.01 -20.83 3.29
CA SER A 604 -1.33 -21.40 3.35
C SER A 604 -1.27 -22.93 3.21
N GLU A 605 -1.23 -23.59 4.38
CA GLU A 605 -1.42 -25.02 4.63
C GLU A 605 -0.29 -25.96 4.12
N ILE A 606 0.15 -26.99 4.87
CA ILE A 606 -0.57 -27.90 5.80
C ILE A 606 0.32 -28.26 7.01
N THR A 607 -0.27 -28.34 8.22
CA THR A 607 0.37 -28.92 9.42
C THR A 607 0.19 -30.45 9.49
N ASP A 608 1.12 -31.20 8.89
CA ASP A 608 1.17 -32.65 9.08
C ASP A 608 1.68 -33.01 10.49
N THR A 609 0.77 -33.55 11.29
CA THR A 609 1.05 -34.06 12.64
C THR A 609 1.81 -35.38 12.58
N PHE A 610 3.14 -35.32 12.75
CA PHE A 610 3.94 -36.53 12.97
C PHE A 610 3.81 -37.05 14.41
N GLU A 611 2.82 -37.92 14.64
CA GLU A 611 2.81 -38.80 15.81
C GLU A 611 4.00 -39.79 15.74
N ALA A 612 4.99 -39.60 16.61
CA ALA A 612 6.11 -40.52 16.75
C ALA A 612 5.66 -41.84 17.40
N SER A 613 5.38 -42.84 16.57
CA SER A 613 5.06 -44.19 17.03
C SER A 613 6.29 -44.90 17.59
N ILE A 614 6.33 -45.06 18.92
CA ILE A 614 7.37 -45.79 19.64
C ILE A 614 7.15 -47.30 19.50
N THR A 615 8.14 -48.04 19.00
CA THR A 615 8.45 -49.41 19.47
C THR A 615 9.93 -49.78 19.18
N PRO A 616 10.55 -50.72 19.94
CA PRO A 616 12.00 -50.77 20.11
C PRO A 616 12.72 -52.00 19.50
N ASN A 617 14.06 -51.96 19.57
CA ASN A 617 15.11 -52.92 19.13
C ASN A 617 15.65 -52.63 17.70
N ASP A 618 16.96 -52.58 17.45
CA ASP A 618 18.01 -53.48 17.97
C ASP A 618 19.36 -52.81 18.32
N GLN A 619 20.27 -53.61 18.90
CA GLN A 619 21.53 -53.20 19.53
C GLN A 619 22.74 -53.20 18.59
N CYS A 620 23.75 -52.38 18.93
CA CYS A 620 25.22 -52.58 18.73
C CYS A 620 25.75 -52.92 17.32
N ASP A 621 26.85 -52.31 16.85
CA ASP A 621 28.13 -52.42 17.53
C ASP A 621 29.19 -51.36 17.15
N SER A 622 30.29 -51.35 17.90
CA SER A 622 31.35 -50.34 17.84
C SER A 622 32.58 -50.75 17.02
N ALA A 623 33.27 -49.77 16.41
CA ALA A 623 34.70 -49.89 16.06
C ALA A 623 35.38 -48.51 16.13
N ALA A 624 36.49 -48.43 16.88
CA ALA A 624 37.21 -47.19 17.15
C ALA A 624 38.55 -47.12 16.41
N VAL A 625 38.97 -45.90 16.03
CA VAL A 625 40.39 -45.55 15.82
C VAL A 625 40.65 -44.20 16.49
N GLN A 626 41.75 -44.12 17.25
CA GLN A 626 42.11 -42.98 18.10
C GLN A 626 43.11 -42.00 17.47
N ASN A 627 43.23 -40.83 18.11
CA ASN A 627 44.34 -39.86 18.08
C ASN A 627 44.39 -38.93 16.84
N ASN A 628 44.70 -37.63 16.96
CA ASN A 628 45.36 -36.91 18.06
C ASN A 628 44.70 -35.56 18.42
N THR A 629 44.75 -35.22 19.70
CA THR A 629 44.34 -33.91 20.25
C THR A 629 45.21 -32.75 19.79
N LYS A 630 44.59 -31.65 19.34
CA LYS A 630 45.13 -30.30 19.50
C LYS A 630 44.16 -29.46 20.32
N TYR A 631 44.68 -28.85 21.39
CA TYR A 631 43.92 -27.99 22.29
C TYR A 631 43.41 -26.74 21.55
N PHE A 632 42.11 -26.69 21.28
CA PHE A 632 41.40 -25.43 21.17
C PHE A 632 40.64 -25.18 22.46
N LYS A 633 40.93 -24.04 23.10
CA LYS A 633 40.17 -23.56 24.26
C LYS A 633 38.71 -23.40 23.82
N LYS A 634 37.77 -23.97 24.57
CA LYS A 634 36.36 -23.57 24.48
C LYS A 634 36.28 -22.03 24.58
N PRO A 635 35.58 -21.33 23.67
CA PRO A 635 35.14 -19.99 23.97
C PRO A 635 34.35 -20.02 25.28
N ILE A 636 34.69 -19.11 26.19
CA ILE A 636 33.91 -18.88 27.41
C ILE A 636 32.49 -18.52 26.97
N GLY A 637 31.49 -19.11 27.64
CA GLY A 637 30.11 -19.05 27.19
C GLY A 637 29.67 -17.62 26.88
N SER A 638 29.17 -17.41 25.66
CA SER A 638 28.46 -16.19 25.31
C SER A 638 27.26 -16.09 26.23
N ARG A 639 27.30 -15.15 27.19
CA ARG A 639 26.06 -14.62 27.75
C ARG A 639 25.35 -13.98 26.57
N THR A 640 24.18 -14.51 26.21
CA THR A 640 23.25 -13.83 25.31
C THR A 640 22.98 -12.44 25.89
N THR A 641 23.65 -11.44 25.32
CA THR A 641 23.37 -10.03 25.62
C THR A 641 21.93 -9.80 25.22
N ARG A 642 21.11 -9.38 26.19
CA ARG A 642 19.71 -9.02 25.96
C ARG A 642 19.67 -7.99 24.81
N PHE A 643 18.77 -8.18 23.85
CA PHE A 643 18.58 -7.20 22.78
C PHE A 643 18.24 -5.83 23.38
N GLU A 644 18.94 -4.79 22.92
CA GLU A 644 18.75 -3.41 23.33
C GLU A 644 18.61 -2.53 22.08
N SER A 645 17.37 -2.11 21.79
CA SER A 645 17.04 -1.35 20.58
C SER A 645 17.82 -0.03 20.43
N GLN A 646 18.17 0.62 21.55
CA GLN A 646 19.01 1.81 21.53
C GLN A 646 20.44 1.52 21.01
N ILE A 647 21.01 0.35 21.34
CA ILE A 647 22.32 -0.07 20.82
C ILE A 647 22.22 -0.35 19.32
N MET A 648 21.12 -0.97 18.88
CA MET A 648 20.83 -1.20 17.46
C MET A 648 20.77 0.12 16.67
N LEU A 649 20.02 1.11 17.15
CA LEU A 649 19.92 2.44 16.53
C LEU A 649 21.29 3.15 16.46
N GLU A 650 22.06 3.08 17.55
CA GLU A 650 23.43 3.60 17.55
C GLU A 650 24.35 2.88 16.56
N ASN A 651 24.20 1.56 16.39
CA ASN A 651 24.98 0.78 15.44
C ASN A 651 24.63 1.16 13.98
N ILE A 652 23.35 1.35 13.65
CA ILE A 652 22.91 1.82 12.32
C ILE A 652 23.59 3.16 12.02
N ARG A 653 23.46 4.14 12.92
CA ARG A 653 24.02 5.49 12.75
C ARG A 653 25.55 5.52 12.69
N LYS A 654 26.23 4.73 13.52
CA LYS A 654 27.72 4.67 13.58
C LYS A 654 28.32 3.93 12.40
N ARG A 655 27.71 2.83 11.94
CA ARG A 655 28.22 2.04 10.81
C ARG A 655 27.88 2.71 9.47
N ASN A 656 26.68 3.28 9.34
CA ASN A 656 26.17 3.92 8.12
C ASN A 656 26.47 3.08 6.85
N MET A 657 26.12 1.78 6.90
CA MET A 657 26.56 0.78 5.90
C MET A 657 26.08 1.10 4.49
N TYR A 658 24.98 1.83 4.37
CA TYR A 658 24.32 2.19 3.12
C TYR A 658 24.21 3.72 3.00
N PRO A 659 25.32 4.42 2.71
CA PRO A 659 25.35 5.87 2.66
C PRO A 659 24.51 6.41 1.50
N THR A 660 23.65 7.39 1.78
CA THR A 660 22.79 8.03 0.78
C THR A 660 23.60 9.04 -0.05
N ASN A 661 23.52 8.94 -1.38
CA ASN A 661 24.13 9.94 -2.25
C ASN A 661 23.35 11.27 -2.16
N THR A 662 24.03 12.35 -1.74
CA THR A 662 23.40 13.65 -1.46
C THR A 662 22.78 14.33 -2.68
N THR A 663 23.16 13.91 -3.90
CA THR A 663 22.65 14.50 -5.14
C THR A 663 21.13 14.36 -5.29
N ALA A 664 20.52 13.25 -4.87
CA ALA A 664 19.06 13.06 -4.96
C ALA A 664 18.28 14.12 -4.18
N ARG A 665 18.74 14.44 -2.96
CA ARG A 665 18.17 15.49 -2.11
C ARG A 665 18.29 16.88 -2.75
N SER A 666 19.42 17.17 -3.39
CA SER A 666 19.64 18.43 -4.13
C SER A 666 18.77 18.53 -5.39
N MET A 667 18.57 17.43 -6.12
CA MET A 667 17.74 17.41 -7.33
C MET A 667 16.26 17.61 -6.99
N TYR A 668 15.75 16.94 -5.97
CA TYR A 668 14.38 17.16 -5.48
C TYR A 668 14.16 18.59 -4.98
N GLN A 669 15.10 19.17 -4.23
CA GLN A 669 15.03 20.59 -3.83
C GLN A 669 15.00 21.55 -5.03
N THR A 670 15.65 21.16 -6.15
CA THR A 670 15.64 21.93 -7.39
C THR A 670 14.30 21.78 -8.13
N LEU A 671 13.72 20.57 -8.14
CA LEU A 671 12.39 20.30 -8.70
C LEU A 671 11.26 20.94 -7.88
N SER A 672 11.44 21.13 -6.57
CA SER A 672 10.46 21.76 -5.68
C SER A 672 10.40 23.31 -5.74
N CYS A 673 11.14 23.96 -6.64
CA CYS A 673 11.21 25.43 -6.70
C CYS A 673 10.45 26.02 -7.90
N GLN A 674 9.43 26.84 -7.59
CA GLN A 674 8.50 27.51 -8.51
C GLN A 674 7.80 26.60 -9.54
N SER A 675 6.86 25.80 -9.03
CA SER A 675 5.80 25.22 -9.86
C SER A 675 4.84 26.31 -10.40
N GLN A 676 4.21 26.04 -11.54
CA GLN A 676 3.21 26.92 -12.19
C GLN A 676 2.02 27.22 -11.25
N PRO A 677 1.29 28.35 -11.38
CA PRO A 677 0.27 28.78 -10.41
C PRO A 677 -0.93 27.84 -10.18
N PHE A 678 -1.08 26.78 -10.98
CA PHE A 678 -2.07 25.71 -10.74
C PHE A 678 -1.53 24.63 -9.76
N LEU A 679 -0.24 24.32 -9.83
CA LEU A 679 0.46 23.32 -9.00
C LEU A 679 0.76 23.83 -7.58
N GLN A 680 0.82 25.14 -7.36
CA GLN A 680 1.08 25.73 -6.03
C GLN A 680 0.03 25.39 -4.96
N ARG A 681 -1.11 24.77 -5.30
CA ARG A 681 -2.11 24.33 -4.31
C ARG A 681 -1.85 22.96 -3.70
N ILE A 682 -0.86 22.23 -4.22
CA ILE A 682 -0.58 20.83 -3.86
C ILE A 682 0.64 20.71 -2.91
N SER A 683 1.43 21.79 -2.74
CA SER A 683 2.66 21.77 -1.94
C SER A 683 2.48 21.90 -0.41
N ILE A 684 1.26 22.16 0.09
CA ILE A 684 0.95 22.19 1.55
C ILE A 684 0.06 21.01 1.95
N ILE A 685 -0.53 20.31 0.97
CA ILE A 685 -1.43 19.17 1.16
C ILE A 685 -1.08 18.19 0.04
N GLY A 686 -0.28 17.19 0.39
CA GLY A 686 0.66 16.56 -0.54
C GLY A 686 0.03 15.85 -1.74
N GLU A 687 0.64 16.09 -2.89
CA GLU A 687 0.83 15.15 -4.00
C GLU A 687 1.97 15.68 -4.89
N PHE A 688 2.75 14.78 -5.50
CA PHE A 688 3.88 15.15 -6.35
C PHE A 688 3.47 15.16 -7.82
N PHE A 689 3.67 16.29 -8.52
CA PHE A 689 4.42 16.42 -9.80
C PHE A 689 4.48 17.87 -10.29
#